data_AF-A0A3M5UXX6-F1
#
_entry.id   AF-A0A3M5UXX6-F1
#
_cell.length_a   1.000
_cell.length_b   1.000
_cell.length_c   1.000
_cell.angle_alpha   90.00
_cell.angle_beta   90.00
_cell.angle_gamma   90.00
#
_symmetry.space_group_name_H-M   'P 1'
#
loop_
_entity.id
_entity.type
_entity.pdbx_description
1 polymer ?
#
loop_
_entity_poly.entity_id
_entity_poly.type
_entity_poly.pdbx_seq_one_letter_code
_entity_poly.pdbx_strand_id
1 'polypeptide(L)'
;MPVGRPCGAGRYYSSRPALPPDRPRWRDPRRIHVVAQPGAELRVAHGWVCLAVLDAGAGHRHAGVAVCALLHVAGRPSAAFLCVFPGVHGRHAGFGDLRQPDPDRIFLGTDQPVLVPADRLLAPPCRCATRGVYGADGHRRRRAVPVGGGDAAGYDLDQVLAAGDQIRAHSLYPVMLALVLIGALSKSAQFPFHFWLPHAMAAPTPVSAYLHSATMVKAGVFLLARLWPSLSGSEEWFWIVGGAGALTLLLGAYCAMFQNDLKGLLAYSTISHLGLITLLLGLNSPLAAVAAVFHILNHATFKASLFMAAGIIDHESGTRDIRKLSGLVRLIPFTATLAMVASASMAGVPLLNGFLSKEMFFAETVFISSTQWVEIALPLIATIAGTFSVAYALRFTVDVFFGPPATDLPHTPHEPPRWMRAPVELLVFTCLLVGIFPAQVVGSILAAAALPVVGGTLPEYSLAIWHGWNAPMIMSLVAMTGGVVLYLMLRKQLKRGRFEYPPLIGYFNGKRGFERCLVVMMRGVRRIEKRISTKRLQTQLFLLVLLAVIGAMIPMINSGLSWGDRPKIPGSIVFVTLWLLAIACALGAAWQAKYHRLAALTMVSVCGLMTCVTFVWFSAPDLALTQLVVEVVTTVLILLGLRWLPRRIEEVSPLPSSLRKARIRRLRDLLLSTVVGGGMALLSYAMLTRQTPNDISSFYLSRALPEGGGSNVVNVMLVDFRGFDTLGEITVLGAVALTVYALLRRFRPSKESMELPPQQRQLAPDVATDLVNPRQASDTALGFMMVPAVLVRLLLPIALVVSFYLFMRGHNQPGGGFVAGLVMSVAFILQYMVAGTQWVEAQMSLRPMRWMGFGLLSATLTGLGALFAGYPFLTTHTWHFSLPLLGDIHIASALFFDVGVYAMVVGSTLLMLTALGHQSVRAHKPSNQPKVVAATEGAA
;
A
#
# COMPACT_ATOMS: atom_id res chain seq x y z
N MET A 1 30.83 54.55 -7.98
CA MET A 1 31.63 55.17 -6.90
C MET A 1 31.06 56.57 -6.64
N PRO A 2 31.05 57.09 -5.40
CA PRO A 2 31.48 56.49 -4.14
C PRO A 2 30.29 56.25 -3.17
N VAL A 3 30.18 55.08 -2.51
CA VAL A 3 30.79 54.65 -1.22
C VAL A 3 29.79 54.80 -0.07
N GLY A 4 29.62 53.71 0.71
CA GLY A 4 29.30 53.81 2.14
C GLY A 4 27.98 53.20 2.61
N ARG A 5 28.02 51.90 2.98
CA ARG A 5 27.16 51.29 4.02
C ARG A 5 27.37 52.04 5.37
N PRO A 6 26.45 52.04 6.37
CA PRO A 6 26.08 50.80 7.09
C PRO A 6 24.70 50.70 7.80
N CYS A 7 24.41 49.47 8.24
CA CYS A 7 23.67 49.02 9.45
C CYS A 7 22.26 49.55 9.81
N GLY A 8 21.30 48.61 9.88
CA GLY A 8 20.77 48.17 11.18
C GLY A 8 19.36 48.63 11.61
N ALA A 9 18.53 47.63 11.92
CA ALA A 9 17.43 47.60 12.90
C ALA A 9 16.01 48.12 12.52
N GLY A 10 15.04 47.21 12.71
CA GLY A 10 13.87 47.42 13.56
C GLY A 10 12.70 48.22 13.03
N ARG A 11 11.57 47.55 12.74
CA ARG A 11 10.24 48.18 12.75
C ARG A 11 9.23 47.32 13.52
N TYR A 12 8.65 47.94 14.54
CA TYR A 12 7.38 47.60 15.17
C TYR A 12 6.46 48.82 15.06
N TYR A 13 5.15 48.54 14.97
CA TYR A 13 3.96 49.37 15.23
C TYR A 13 3.24 50.19 14.12
N SER A 14 1.99 49.72 13.91
CA SER A 14 0.68 50.40 13.80
C SER A 14 0.34 51.39 12.69
N SER A 15 -0.77 51.10 11.98
CA SER A 15 -2.09 51.71 12.26
C SER A 15 -3.19 51.16 11.32
N ARG A 16 -4.39 50.93 11.86
CA ARG A 16 -5.64 50.55 11.15
C ARG A 16 -6.28 51.78 10.48
N PRO A 17 -7.27 51.57 9.58
CA PRO A 17 -8.60 52.12 9.85
C PRO A 17 -9.77 51.14 9.55
N ALA A 18 -10.98 51.62 9.85
CA ALA A 18 -12.18 50.93 10.33
C ALA A 18 -13.12 50.28 9.28
N LEU A 19 -14.02 49.42 9.78
CA LEU A 19 -15.17 48.77 9.12
C LEU A 19 -16.48 49.55 9.38
N PRO A 20 -17.49 49.44 8.50
CA PRO A 20 -18.91 49.50 8.87
C PRO A 20 -19.60 48.11 8.85
N PRO A 21 -20.77 47.96 9.49
CA PRO A 21 -21.30 46.69 9.99
C PRO A 21 -22.35 46.03 9.08
N ASP A 22 -22.81 44.86 9.54
CA ASP A 22 -23.97 44.06 9.06
C ASP A 22 -23.73 42.99 7.99
N ARG A 23 -23.42 41.77 8.47
CA ARG A 23 -24.05 40.49 8.05
C ARG A 23 -23.58 39.31 8.94
N PRO A 24 -24.42 38.27 9.13
CA PRO A 24 -24.34 37.34 10.26
C PRO A 24 -23.16 36.35 10.17
N ARG A 25 -22.57 36.05 11.34
CA ARG A 25 -21.41 35.15 11.53
C ARG A 25 -21.77 33.70 11.22
N TRP A 26 -21.21 33.16 10.14
CA TRP A 26 -21.03 31.72 9.95
C TRP A 26 -19.88 31.23 10.86
N ARG A 27 -20.17 30.17 11.64
CA ARG A 27 -19.20 29.48 12.49
C ARG A 27 -18.05 28.90 11.65
N ASP A 28 -16.84 29.11 12.16
CA ASP A 28 -15.57 28.53 11.71
C ASP A 28 -15.62 26.98 11.66
N PRO A 29 -15.39 26.32 10.52
CA PRO A 29 -15.42 24.86 10.39
C PRO A 29 -14.05 24.23 10.66
N ARG A 30 -13.41 24.56 11.79
CA ARG A 30 -12.14 23.94 12.24
C ARG A 30 -12.19 23.33 13.64
N ARG A 31 -13.33 22.76 14.02
CA ARG A 31 -13.40 21.72 15.05
C ARG A 31 -13.84 20.41 14.40
N ILE A 32 -12.87 19.63 13.94
CA ILE A 32 -13.11 18.22 13.61
C ILE A 32 -13.04 17.46 14.94
N HIS A 33 -14.19 17.05 15.45
CA HIS A 33 -14.26 15.95 16.41
C HIS A 33 -13.87 14.67 15.67
N VAL A 34 -12.68 14.13 15.95
CA VAL A 34 -12.29 12.80 15.46
C VAL A 34 -12.81 11.78 16.47
N VAL A 35 -13.93 11.15 16.14
CA VAL A 35 -14.31 9.85 16.70
C VAL A 35 -13.48 8.82 15.96
N ALA A 36 -12.52 8.20 16.64
CA ALA A 36 -11.68 7.15 16.04
C ALA A 36 -12.48 5.85 15.92
N GLN A 37 -12.78 5.43 14.68
CA GLN A 37 -13.19 4.06 14.37
C GLN A 37 -11.96 3.24 13.94
N PRO A 38 -11.74 2.02 14.46
CA PRO A 38 -10.65 1.16 14.00
C PRO A 38 -11.10 0.34 12.78
N GLY A 39 -10.43 0.52 11.64
CA GLY A 39 -10.67 -0.26 10.42
C GLY A 39 -9.38 -0.55 9.66
N ALA A 40 -8.88 -1.78 9.76
CA ALA A 40 -7.92 -2.35 8.82
C ALA A 40 -8.64 -3.48 8.08
N GLU A 41 -8.82 -3.35 6.76
CA GLU A 41 -9.43 -4.41 5.93
C GLU A 41 -8.36 -5.41 5.47
N LEU A 42 -8.59 -6.69 5.76
CA LEU A 42 -7.83 -7.82 5.22
C LEU A 42 -8.55 -8.29 3.95
N ARG A 43 -7.95 -8.09 2.76
CA ARG A 43 -8.53 -8.60 1.51
C ARG A 43 -7.78 -9.85 1.05
N VAL A 44 -8.49 -10.96 1.02
CA VAL A 44 -8.04 -12.23 0.44
C VAL A 44 -8.70 -12.37 -0.92
N ALA A 45 -7.89 -12.46 -1.98
CA ALA A 45 -8.38 -12.79 -3.31
C ALA A 45 -7.46 -13.87 -3.88
N HIS A 46 -8.03 -15.02 -4.28
CA HIS A 46 -7.35 -16.08 -5.04
C HIS A 46 -6.11 -16.71 -4.37
N GLY A 47 -6.12 -16.88 -3.05
CA GLY A 47 -5.02 -17.57 -2.32
C GLY A 47 -3.80 -16.70 -2.00
N TRP A 48 -3.92 -15.37 -2.14
CA TRP A 48 -2.87 -14.41 -1.78
C TRP A 48 -3.27 -13.58 -0.56
N VAL A 49 -2.38 -13.44 0.43
CA VAL A 49 -2.56 -12.54 1.59
C VAL A 49 -1.62 -11.36 1.43
N CYS A 50 -2.18 -10.15 1.36
CA CYS A 50 -1.42 -8.90 1.28
C CYS A 50 -1.77 -8.03 2.51
N LEU A 51 -0.77 -7.73 3.34
CA LEU A 51 -0.94 -6.84 4.50
C LEU A 51 -0.44 -5.44 4.12
N ALA A 52 -1.35 -4.53 3.82
CA ALA A 52 -1.03 -3.13 3.56
C ALA A 52 -1.38 -2.29 4.79
N VAL A 53 -0.37 -1.71 5.45
CA VAL A 53 -0.58 -0.64 6.44
C VAL A 53 -0.70 0.67 5.67
N LEU A 54 -1.92 1.18 5.53
CA LEU A 54 -2.18 2.49 4.94
C LEU A 54 -1.90 3.58 6.00
N ASP A 55 -0.91 4.43 5.72
CA ASP A 55 -0.69 5.68 6.47
C ASP A 55 -1.77 6.68 6.06
N ALA A 56 -2.87 6.75 6.82
CA ALA A 56 -3.97 7.68 6.60
C ALA A 56 -3.57 9.09 7.08
N GLY A 57 -2.59 9.71 6.42
CA GLY A 57 -2.01 10.94 6.96
C GLY A 57 -1.03 11.72 6.09
N ALA A 58 -1.06 11.65 4.75
CA ALA A 58 -0.49 12.72 3.89
C ALA A 58 -0.82 12.49 2.40
N GLY A 59 -1.38 13.51 1.75
CA GLY A 59 -1.68 13.51 0.31
C GLY A 59 -0.48 13.61 -0.61
N HIS A 60 0.48 12.67 -0.53
CA HIS A 60 1.54 12.53 -1.54
C HIS A 60 1.77 11.07 -1.96
N ARG A 61 1.65 10.84 -3.28
CA ARG A 61 1.76 9.55 -3.97
C ARG A 61 3.20 9.03 -3.96
N HIS A 62 3.58 8.24 -2.97
CA HIS A 62 4.72 7.31 -3.09
C HIS A 62 4.42 6.00 -2.37
N ALA A 63 4.35 4.90 -3.14
CA ALA A 63 4.14 3.55 -2.62
C ALA A 63 5.34 3.14 -1.74
N GLY A 64 5.07 2.90 -0.46
CA GLY A 64 6.03 2.27 0.46
C GLY A 64 6.23 0.80 0.07
N VAL A 65 7.49 0.36 0.01
CA VAL A 65 7.85 -1.02 -0.31
C VAL A 65 7.54 -1.89 0.91
N ALA A 66 6.46 -2.68 0.84
CA ALA A 66 6.22 -3.79 1.73
C ALA A 66 7.11 -4.98 1.32
N VAL A 67 7.92 -5.50 2.23
CA VAL A 67 8.62 -6.78 2.03
C VAL A 67 7.60 -7.89 2.26
N CYS A 68 6.91 -8.29 1.19
CA CYS A 68 6.04 -9.47 1.18
C CYS A 68 6.91 -10.71 0.96
N ALA A 69 6.92 -11.65 1.91
CA ALA A 69 7.32 -13.01 1.61
C ALA A 69 6.18 -13.67 0.83
N LEU A 70 6.39 -13.92 -0.47
CA LEU A 70 5.49 -14.67 -1.33
C LEU A 70 5.75 -16.17 -1.12
N LEU A 71 4.77 -16.91 -0.62
CA LEU A 71 4.78 -18.38 -0.63
C LEU A 71 3.51 -18.87 -1.33
N HIS A 72 3.69 -19.58 -2.43
CA HIS A 72 2.62 -20.27 -3.15
C HIS A 72 2.27 -21.55 -2.39
N VAL A 73 1.06 -21.61 -1.81
CA VAL A 73 0.56 -22.85 -1.20
C VAL A 73 -0.19 -23.62 -2.30
N ALA A 74 0.47 -24.62 -2.88
CA ALA A 74 -0.19 -25.59 -3.73
C ALA A 74 -0.86 -26.66 -2.85
N GLY A 75 -2.17 -26.55 -2.67
CA GLY A 75 -3.07 -27.70 -2.52
C GLY A 75 -2.97 -28.63 -1.30
N ARG A 76 -2.16 -28.37 -0.26
CA ARG A 76 -2.23 -29.11 1.03
C ARG A 76 -1.94 -28.20 2.23
N PRO A 77 -2.58 -28.41 3.39
CA PRO A 77 -2.35 -27.55 4.55
C PRO A 77 -0.99 -27.89 5.17
N SER A 78 -0.02 -27.01 5.02
CA SER A 78 1.24 -27.05 5.76
C SER A 78 1.52 -25.68 6.37
N ALA A 79 1.98 -25.72 7.62
CA ALA A 79 2.04 -24.62 8.57
C ALA A 79 2.71 -23.34 8.03
N ALA A 80 2.03 -22.19 8.18
CA ALA A 80 2.60 -20.87 7.96
C ALA A 80 2.88 -20.21 9.31
N PHE A 81 4.15 -20.18 9.74
CA PHE A 81 4.59 -19.33 10.85
C PHE A 81 4.99 -17.95 10.32
N LEU A 82 4.25 -16.91 10.73
CA LEU A 82 4.55 -15.53 10.37
C LEU A 82 5.66 -14.97 11.28
N CYS A 83 6.92 -15.03 10.82
CA CYS A 83 8.04 -14.37 11.50
C CYS A 83 7.99 -12.85 11.27
N VAL A 84 7.45 -12.10 12.25
CA VAL A 84 7.50 -10.63 12.25
C VAL A 84 8.81 -10.16 12.87
N PHE A 85 9.75 -9.73 12.02
CA PHE A 85 10.97 -9.04 12.47
C PHE A 85 10.64 -7.68 13.10
N PRO A 86 11.30 -7.29 14.21
CA PRO A 86 11.14 -5.95 14.78
C PRO A 86 11.66 -4.91 13.78
N GLY A 87 10.74 -4.10 13.23
CA GLY A 87 11.09 -3.03 12.30
C GLY A 87 11.73 -1.85 13.03
N VAL A 88 13.00 -1.57 12.72
CA VAL A 88 13.62 -0.27 13.03
C VAL A 88 13.23 0.68 11.89
N HIS A 89 12.24 1.55 12.11
CA HIS A 89 11.88 2.58 11.15
C HIS A 89 12.87 3.75 11.23
N GLY A 90 13.80 3.82 10.27
CA GLY A 90 14.53 5.05 9.94
C GLY A 90 13.95 5.66 8.68
N ARG A 91 13.28 6.82 8.76
CA ARG A 91 12.88 7.56 7.57
C ARG A 91 14.09 8.30 6.98
N HIS A 92 14.19 8.21 5.66
CA HIS A 92 15.10 8.94 4.79
C HIS A 92 14.98 10.45 4.98
N ALA A 93 16.10 11.11 5.29
CA ALA A 93 16.34 12.48 4.86
C ALA A 93 16.47 12.50 3.33
N GLY A 94 15.69 13.35 2.66
CA GLY A 94 15.83 13.58 1.23
C GLY A 94 17.14 14.29 0.93
N PHE A 95 17.95 13.69 0.04
CA PHE A 95 19.08 14.40 -0.58
C PHE A 95 18.52 15.45 -1.54
N GLY A 96 18.43 16.68 -1.06
CA GLY A 96 17.95 17.83 -1.82
C GLY A 96 17.93 19.13 -1.04
N ASP A 97 18.92 19.36 -0.18
CA ASP A 97 19.45 20.69 0.22
C ASP A 97 20.51 20.48 1.31
N LEU A 98 21.77 20.33 0.88
CA LEU A 98 22.93 20.39 1.79
C LEU A 98 23.30 21.86 1.99
N ARG A 99 22.66 22.54 2.95
CA ARG A 99 23.23 23.73 3.60
C ARG A 99 22.90 23.70 5.11
N GLN A 100 23.93 23.38 5.89
CA GLN A 100 24.08 23.44 7.36
C GLN A 100 23.16 22.56 8.24
N PRO A 101 23.73 21.77 9.18
CA PRO A 101 22.95 21.12 10.23
C PRO A 101 22.57 22.15 11.31
N ASP A 102 21.27 22.27 11.57
CA ASP A 102 20.71 23.03 12.69
C ASP A 102 20.77 22.18 13.98
N PRO A 103 21.48 22.59 15.05
CA PRO A 103 21.66 21.78 16.26
C PRO A 103 20.41 21.62 17.14
N ASP A 104 19.37 22.44 16.94
CA ASP A 104 18.28 22.59 17.92
C ASP A 104 16.95 21.91 17.54
N ARG A 105 16.94 21.02 16.53
CA ARG A 105 15.73 20.29 16.10
C ARG A 105 15.84 18.77 16.22
N ILE A 106 15.73 18.28 17.44
CA ILE A 106 15.46 16.87 17.77
C ILE A 106 13.94 16.66 17.70
N PHE A 107 13.43 16.11 16.59
CA PHE A 107 12.02 15.73 16.50
C PHE A 107 11.80 14.38 17.20
N LEU A 108 11.13 14.45 18.36
CA LEU A 108 10.62 13.34 19.14
C LEU A 108 9.65 12.48 18.33
N GLY A 109 9.83 11.17 18.43
CA GLY A 109 8.87 10.18 17.92
C GLY A 109 7.50 10.33 18.59
N THR A 110 6.45 10.05 17.83
CA THR A 110 5.03 10.19 18.21
C THR A 110 4.64 9.49 19.53
N ASP A 111 3.83 10.18 20.33
CA ASP A 111 3.29 9.85 21.67
C ASP A 111 2.31 8.65 21.76
N GLN A 112 2.55 7.55 21.04
CA GLN A 112 1.71 6.35 21.16
C GLN A 112 2.57 5.09 21.06
N PRO A 113 2.84 4.37 22.16
CA PRO A 113 3.28 2.98 22.05
C PRO A 113 2.11 2.19 21.46
N VAL A 114 2.18 1.88 20.15
CA VAL A 114 1.25 0.93 19.54
C VAL A 114 1.57 -0.45 20.10
N LEU A 115 0.91 -0.80 21.20
CA LEU A 115 0.73 -2.20 21.60
C LEU A 115 -0.03 -2.89 20.48
N VAL A 116 0.62 -3.83 19.80
CA VAL A 116 -0.10 -4.84 19.01
C VAL A 116 -0.50 -5.93 19.99
N PRO A 117 -1.79 -6.09 20.30
CA PRO A 117 -2.26 -7.15 21.18
C PRO A 117 -1.95 -8.52 20.56
N ALA A 118 -1.42 -9.47 21.35
CA ALA A 118 -1.01 -10.80 20.86
C ALA A 118 -2.20 -11.60 20.27
N ASP A 119 -3.42 -11.28 20.69
CA ASP A 119 -4.71 -11.75 20.18
C ASP A 119 -4.95 -11.42 18.70
N ARG A 120 -4.33 -10.35 18.15
CA ARG A 120 -4.42 -10.03 16.71
C ARG A 120 -3.37 -10.72 15.84
N LEU A 121 -2.33 -11.32 16.43
CA LEU A 121 -1.30 -12.08 15.71
C LEU A 121 -1.69 -13.57 15.53
N LEU A 122 -2.68 -14.05 16.29
CA LEU A 122 -3.06 -15.47 16.37
C LEU A 122 -4.54 -15.75 16.07
N ALA A 123 -5.37 -14.75 15.76
CA ALA A 123 -6.77 -14.98 15.40
C ALA A 123 -6.92 -15.32 13.90
N PRO A 124 -7.50 -16.49 13.53
CA PRO A 124 -7.90 -16.74 12.15
C PRO A 124 -9.14 -15.89 11.79
N PRO A 125 -9.34 -15.54 10.50
CA PRO A 125 -10.51 -14.82 10.05
C PRO A 125 -11.76 -15.72 10.13
N CYS A 126 -12.46 -15.68 11.25
CA CYS A 126 -13.79 -16.28 11.34
C CYS A 126 -14.81 -15.38 10.62
N ARG A 127 -15.09 -15.71 9.36
CA ARG A 127 -16.39 -15.55 8.67
C ARG A 127 -16.29 -16.16 7.28
N CYS A 128 -16.44 -17.49 7.20
CA CYS A 128 -17.09 -18.24 6.13
C CYS A 128 -16.90 -19.75 6.39
N ALA A 129 -17.96 -20.52 6.17
CA ALA A 129 -18.06 -21.98 6.24
C ALA A 129 -18.27 -22.65 7.62
N THR A 130 -19.42 -22.36 8.23
CA THR A 130 -20.25 -23.43 8.82
C THR A 130 -20.81 -24.32 7.69
N ARG A 131 -20.35 -25.57 7.57
CA ARG A 131 -21.12 -26.81 7.26
C ARG A 131 -20.26 -27.90 6.59
N GLY A 132 -20.28 -29.08 7.20
CA GLY A 132 -19.85 -30.39 6.67
C GLY A 132 -18.35 -30.63 6.83
N VAL A 133 -17.83 -31.69 7.46
CA VAL A 133 -18.29 -32.98 7.96
C VAL A 133 -17.24 -33.29 9.05
N TYR A 134 -17.54 -33.31 10.34
CA TYR A 134 -18.00 -34.46 11.13
C TYR A 134 -18.74 -33.92 12.35
N GLY A 135 -19.98 -34.35 12.56
CA GLY A 135 -20.76 -34.08 13.76
C GLY A 135 -21.10 -35.38 14.48
N ALA A 136 -20.96 -35.31 15.80
CA ALA A 136 -21.71 -36.03 16.83
C ALA A 136 -21.55 -37.55 16.96
N ASP A 137 -20.82 -37.94 18.00
CA ASP A 137 -21.27 -38.75 19.15
C ASP A 137 -20.16 -38.59 20.22
N GLY A 138 -20.34 -38.46 21.52
CA GLY A 138 -21.42 -38.77 22.46
C GLY A 138 -20.68 -39.10 23.79
N HIS A 139 -21.12 -38.53 24.91
CA HIS A 139 -20.50 -38.66 26.25
C HIS A 139 -19.95 -40.06 26.64
N ARG A 140 -18.76 -40.11 27.27
CA ARG A 140 -18.49 -40.85 28.54
C ARG A 140 -17.08 -40.67 29.12
N ARG A 141 -17.02 -40.75 30.45
CA ARG A 141 -15.84 -40.71 31.34
C ARG A 141 -14.96 -41.99 31.26
N ARG A 142 -13.65 -41.79 31.56
CA ARG A 142 -12.64 -42.72 32.14
C ARG A 142 -12.29 -44.03 31.40
N ARG A 143 -11.07 -44.11 30.86
CA ARG A 143 -9.94 -44.98 31.32
C ARG A 143 -8.74 -44.88 30.35
N ALA A 144 -7.59 -45.28 30.88
CA ALA A 144 -6.23 -45.12 30.37
C ALA A 144 -5.85 -46.08 29.22
N VAL A 145 -5.03 -45.56 28.28
CA VAL A 145 -3.81 -46.15 27.64
C VAL A 145 -4.00 -47.34 26.65
N PRO A 146 -3.17 -47.48 25.59
CA PRO A 146 -2.68 -46.54 24.56
C PRO A 146 -2.86 -47.14 23.13
N VAL A 147 -2.11 -46.64 22.14
CA VAL A 147 -1.82 -47.21 20.79
C VAL A 147 -2.52 -46.51 19.61
N GLY A 148 -1.69 -45.78 18.85
CA GLY A 148 -1.53 -46.04 17.43
C GLY A 148 -2.35 -45.21 16.45
N GLY A 149 -1.70 -44.19 15.88
CA GLY A 149 -1.92 -43.77 14.50
C GLY A 149 -2.94 -42.66 14.27
N GLY A 150 -2.46 -41.56 13.70
CA GLY A 150 -3.30 -40.53 13.08
C GLY A 150 -3.34 -39.21 13.87
N ASP A 151 -2.75 -38.19 13.25
CA ASP A 151 -3.20 -36.80 13.36
C ASP A 151 -2.93 -36.05 14.67
N ALA A 152 -1.69 -35.58 14.84
CA ALA A 152 -1.44 -34.33 15.55
C ALA A 152 -2.01 -33.14 14.74
N ALA A 153 -3.34 -33.09 14.56
CA ALA A 153 -4.05 -32.09 13.76
C ALA A 153 -4.82 -31.10 14.65
N GLY A 154 -4.16 -30.61 15.71
CA GLY A 154 -4.65 -29.54 16.57
C GLY A 154 -3.63 -28.41 16.67
N TYR A 155 -4.11 -27.15 16.71
CA TYR A 155 -3.29 -25.99 17.10
C TYR A 155 -3.16 -25.86 18.63
N ASP A 156 -3.69 -26.83 19.37
CA ASP A 156 -3.61 -26.90 20.82
C ASP A 156 -2.19 -27.24 21.25
N LEU A 157 -1.57 -26.34 22.01
CA LEU A 157 -0.18 -26.45 22.41
C LEU A 157 0.07 -27.69 23.28
N ASP A 158 -0.88 -28.10 24.11
CA ASP A 158 -0.68 -29.24 24.99
C ASP A 158 -0.63 -30.57 24.21
N GLN A 159 -1.39 -30.66 23.10
CA GLN A 159 -1.31 -31.80 22.17
C GLN A 159 0.02 -31.80 21.41
N VAL A 160 0.49 -30.63 20.98
CA VAL A 160 1.80 -30.49 20.30
C VAL A 160 2.94 -30.89 21.22
N LEU A 161 2.92 -30.46 22.49
CA LEU A 161 3.95 -30.80 23.47
C LEU A 161 3.97 -32.30 23.78
N ALA A 162 2.80 -32.94 23.84
CA ALA A 162 2.69 -34.39 24.03
C ALA A 162 3.19 -35.21 22.83
N ALA A 163 3.20 -34.63 21.62
CA ALA A 163 3.62 -35.29 20.38
C ALA A 163 5.14 -35.14 20.07
N GLY A 164 5.97 -34.80 21.06
CA GLY A 164 7.40 -34.49 20.87
C GLY A 164 8.21 -35.55 20.11
N ASP A 165 8.00 -36.84 20.39
CA ASP A 165 8.69 -37.93 19.69
C ASP A 165 8.30 -38.01 18.20
N GLN A 166 7.02 -37.83 17.90
CA GLN A 166 6.52 -37.81 16.53
C GLN A 166 7.05 -36.61 15.75
N ILE A 167 7.14 -35.45 16.42
CA ILE A 167 7.68 -34.22 15.84
C ILE A 167 9.15 -34.40 15.47
N ARG A 168 9.97 -34.93 16.38
CA ARG A 168 11.41 -35.15 16.17
C ARG A 168 11.69 -36.21 15.09
N ALA A 169 10.84 -37.22 14.98
CA ALA A 169 10.96 -38.27 13.96
C ALA A 169 10.52 -37.83 12.55
N HIS A 170 9.82 -36.69 12.41
CA HIS A 170 9.26 -36.25 11.14
C HIS A 170 10.33 -35.63 10.22
N SER A 171 10.27 -35.91 8.91
CA SER A 171 11.27 -35.43 7.92
C SER A 171 11.38 -33.91 7.80
N LEU A 172 10.30 -33.19 8.13
CA LEU A 172 10.26 -31.72 8.14
C LEU A 172 10.75 -31.07 9.45
N TYR A 173 11.16 -31.87 10.44
CA TYR A 173 11.65 -31.37 11.72
C TYR A 173 12.76 -30.30 11.59
N PRO A 174 13.81 -30.47 10.76
CA PRO A 174 14.88 -29.47 10.65
C PRO A 174 14.38 -28.11 10.13
N VAL A 175 13.43 -28.13 9.19
CA VAL A 175 12.85 -26.89 8.62
C VAL A 175 11.98 -26.18 9.65
N MET A 176 11.12 -26.94 10.36
CA MET A 176 10.29 -26.41 11.43
C MET A 176 11.14 -25.84 12.56
N LEU A 177 12.15 -26.59 13.01
CA LEU A 177 13.11 -26.17 14.04
C LEU A 177 13.79 -24.86 13.62
N ALA A 178 14.33 -24.78 12.40
CA ALA A 178 15.00 -23.58 11.91
C ALA A 178 14.07 -22.34 11.92
N LEU A 179 12.81 -22.49 11.49
CA LEU A 179 11.84 -21.39 11.48
C LEU A 179 11.48 -20.91 12.89
N VAL A 180 11.21 -21.84 13.81
CA VAL A 180 10.93 -21.55 15.23
C VAL A 180 12.14 -20.87 15.87
N LEU A 181 13.34 -21.39 15.64
CA LEU A 181 14.57 -20.83 16.19
C LEU A 181 14.90 -19.45 15.63
N ILE A 182 14.69 -19.19 14.34
CA ILE A 182 14.83 -17.84 13.77
C ILE A 182 13.95 -16.85 14.53
N GLY A 183 12.69 -17.21 14.82
CA GLY A 183 11.77 -16.40 15.60
C GLY A 183 12.25 -16.18 17.04
N ALA A 184 12.59 -17.26 17.74
CA ALA A 184 13.02 -17.23 19.14
C ALA A 184 14.32 -16.43 19.32
N LEU A 185 15.37 -16.77 18.54
CA LEU A 185 16.70 -16.14 18.59
C LEU A 185 16.65 -14.65 18.20
N SER A 186 15.77 -14.27 17.27
CA SER A 186 15.57 -12.86 16.92
C SER A 186 14.98 -12.06 18.09
N LYS A 187 13.99 -12.61 18.79
CA LYS A 187 13.33 -11.95 19.93
C LYS A 187 14.21 -11.87 21.17
N SER A 188 15.02 -12.90 21.44
CA SER A 188 15.97 -12.93 22.56
C SER A 188 17.34 -12.32 22.23
N ALA A 189 17.46 -11.61 21.10
CA ALA A 189 18.67 -10.91 20.67
C ALA A 189 19.92 -11.80 20.67
N GLN A 190 19.80 -13.03 20.19
CA GLN A 190 20.90 -13.98 20.06
C GLN A 190 21.71 -13.73 18.79
N PHE A 191 22.92 -14.25 18.70
CA PHE A 191 23.71 -14.24 17.48
C PHE A 191 22.98 -15.03 16.36
N PRO A 192 22.86 -14.49 15.14
CA PRO A 192 23.43 -13.22 14.62
C PRO A 192 22.50 -11.98 14.74
N PHE A 193 21.32 -12.11 15.34
CA PHE A 193 20.27 -11.08 15.44
C PHE A 193 20.42 -10.09 16.60
N HIS A 194 21.49 -10.16 17.41
CA HIS A 194 21.69 -9.33 18.61
C HIS A 194 21.79 -7.80 18.36
N PHE A 195 22.03 -7.38 17.12
CA PHE A 195 22.37 -5.98 16.78
C PHE A 195 21.26 -4.95 17.07
N TRP A 196 20.00 -5.36 17.17
CA TRP A 196 18.88 -4.42 17.38
C TRP A 196 18.80 -3.91 18.82
N LEU A 197 19.16 -4.74 19.80
CA LEU A 197 18.94 -4.43 21.23
C LEU A 197 19.77 -3.22 21.71
N PRO A 198 21.08 -3.08 21.40
CA PRO A 198 21.85 -1.90 21.80
C PRO A 198 21.28 -0.60 21.21
N HIS A 199 20.71 -0.67 20.01
CA HIS A 199 20.10 0.49 19.33
C HIS A 199 18.72 0.85 19.89
N ALA A 200 18.01 -0.11 20.52
CA ALA A 200 16.74 0.14 21.19
C ALA A 200 16.88 1.00 22.48
N MET A 201 18.11 1.19 22.98
CA MET A 201 18.41 2.02 24.17
C MET A 201 18.24 3.53 23.95
N ALA A 202 17.79 3.95 22.78
CA ALA A 202 17.27 5.29 22.55
C ALA A 202 15.93 5.54 23.26
N ALA A 203 15.22 4.48 23.65
CA ALA A 203 13.94 4.58 24.35
C ALA A 203 14.09 5.16 25.78
N PRO A 204 12.99 5.73 26.33
CA PRO A 204 12.93 6.15 27.72
C PRO A 204 13.29 5.01 28.67
N THR A 205 14.00 5.32 29.75
CA THR A 205 14.56 4.29 30.63
C THR A 205 13.53 3.36 31.28
N PRO A 206 12.32 3.81 31.68
CA PRO A 206 11.28 2.91 32.18
C PRO A 206 10.86 1.87 31.13
N VAL A 207 10.80 2.26 29.86
CA VAL A 207 10.50 1.35 28.74
C VAL A 207 11.64 0.33 28.59
N SER A 208 12.90 0.77 28.67
CA SER A 208 14.05 -0.13 28.64
C SER A 208 14.06 -1.10 29.82
N ALA A 209 13.76 -0.62 31.03
CA ALA A 209 13.67 -1.44 32.23
C ALA A 209 12.60 -2.52 32.07
N TYR A 210 11.42 -2.20 31.54
CA TYR A 210 10.36 -3.18 31.35
C TYR A 210 10.63 -4.15 30.17
N LEU A 211 10.87 -3.61 28.97
CA LEU A 211 11.00 -4.41 27.74
C LEU A 211 12.26 -5.28 27.72
N HIS A 212 13.38 -4.74 28.18
CA HIS A 212 14.67 -5.42 28.07
C HIS A 212 15.01 -6.20 29.36
N SER A 213 14.33 -5.95 30.48
CA SER A 213 14.52 -6.73 31.70
C SER A 213 13.48 -7.80 31.95
N ALA A 214 12.22 -7.68 31.48
CA ALA A 214 11.20 -8.66 31.85
C ALA A 214 10.36 -9.22 30.68
N THR A 215 10.07 -8.45 29.63
CA THR A 215 9.03 -8.85 28.66
C THR A 215 9.56 -9.20 27.27
N MET A 216 9.90 -8.20 26.44
CA MET A 216 10.17 -8.39 25.01
C MET A 216 11.29 -9.39 24.75
N VAL A 217 12.42 -9.23 25.43
CA VAL A 217 13.57 -10.12 25.23
C VAL A 217 13.41 -11.49 25.92
N LYS A 218 12.42 -11.61 26.83
CA LYS A 218 12.08 -12.88 27.50
C LYS A 218 11.15 -13.72 26.65
N ALA A 219 10.35 -13.11 25.77
CA ALA A 219 9.45 -13.84 24.88
C ALA A 219 10.18 -14.92 24.05
N GLY A 220 11.40 -14.64 23.58
CA GLY A 220 12.22 -15.61 22.85
C GLY A 220 12.65 -16.79 23.71
N VAL A 221 13.21 -16.55 24.90
CA VAL A 221 13.64 -17.63 25.81
C VAL A 221 12.45 -18.35 26.46
N PHE A 222 11.32 -17.67 26.67
CA PHE A 222 10.07 -18.29 27.09
C PHE A 222 9.55 -19.27 26.04
N LEU A 223 9.60 -18.89 24.74
CA LEU A 223 9.23 -19.80 23.66
C LEU A 223 10.15 -21.03 23.61
N LEU A 224 11.46 -20.84 23.79
CA LEU A 224 12.42 -21.95 23.86
C LEU A 224 12.12 -22.86 25.06
N ALA A 225 11.89 -22.30 26.25
CA ALA A 225 11.55 -23.07 27.44
C ALA A 225 10.20 -23.80 27.29
N ARG A 226 9.19 -23.15 26.70
CA ARG A 226 7.86 -23.74 26.52
C ARG A 226 7.87 -24.89 25.52
N LEU A 227 8.68 -24.80 24.46
CA LEU A 227 8.81 -25.86 23.44
C LEU A 227 9.91 -26.89 23.77
N TRP A 228 10.68 -26.67 24.83
CA TRP A 228 11.75 -27.56 25.27
C TRP A 228 11.31 -29.03 25.42
N PRO A 229 10.15 -29.36 26.03
CA PRO A 229 9.71 -30.76 26.15
C PRO A 229 9.58 -31.49 24.81
N SER A 230 9.19 -30.77 23.75
CA SER A 230 8.93 -31.35 22.42
C SER A 230 10.11 -31.29 21.46
N LEU A 231 10.99 -30.30 21.59
CA LEU A 231 12.06 -30.01 20.61
C LEU A 231 13.47 -30.29 21.13
N SER A 232 13.68 -30.38 22.44
CA SER A 232 14.99 -30.71 23.00
C SER A 232 15.36 -32.18 22.77
N GLY A 233 16.60 -32.55 23.08
CA GLY A 233 17.11 -33.91 22.97
C GLY A 233 17.57 -34.31 21.56
N SER A 234 17.42 -33.43 20.55
CA SER A 234 18.04 -33.63 19.23
C SER A 234 19.42 -32.98 19.15
N GLU A 235 20.28 -33.48 18.26
CA GLU A 235 21.62 -32.89 18.03
C GLU A 235 21.52 -31.49 17.43
N GLU A 236 20.56 -31.25 16.54
CA GLU A 236 20.35 -29.94 15.92
C GLU A 236 19.94 -28.89 16.97
N TRP A 237 19.11 -29.26 17.95
CA TRP A 237 18.78 -28.39 19.06
C TRP A 237 20.03 -28.01 19.87
N PHE A 238 20.84 -29.00 20.23
CA PHE A 238 22.07 -28.80 21.00
C PHE A 238 23.02 -27.82 20.30
N TRP A 239 23.31 -28.05 19.02
CA TRP A 239 24.27 -27.24 18.28
C TRP A 239 23.74 -25.85 17.92
N ILE A 240 22.48 -25.73 17.50
CA ILE A 240 21.93 -24.43 17.10
C ILE A 240 21.63 -23.58 18.33
N VAL A 241 20.91 -24.11 19.32
CA VAL A 241 20.50 -23.36 20.51
C VAL A 241 21.68 -23.17 21.47
N GLY A 242 22.40 -24.25 21.79
CA GLY A 242 23.59 -24.18 22.64
C GLY A 242 24.70 -23.34 22.01
N GLY A 243 24.99 -23.56 20.72
CA GLY A 243 25.99 -22.77 19.99
C GLY A 243 25.64 -21.28 19.88
N ALA A 244 24.39 -20.95 19.52
CA ALA A 244 23.93 -19.55 19.50
C ALA A 244 23.99 -18.92 20.90
N GLY A 245 23.59 -19.65 21.94
CA GLY A 245 23.67 -19.21 23.34
C GLY A 245 25.11 -18.91 23.78
N ALA A 246 26.04 -19.84 23.52
CA ALA A 246 27.46 -19.70 23.87
C ALA A 246 28.13 -18.51 23.16
N LEU A 247 27.89 -18.35 21.85
CA LEU A 247 28.40 -17.21 21.09
C LEU A 247 27.81 -15.90 21.60
N THR A 248 26.51 -15.86 21.88
CA THR A 248 25.83 -14.67 22.39
C THR A 248 26.33 -14.28 23.78
N LEU A 249 26.52 -15.28 24.66
CA LEU A 249 27.05 -15.11 26.01
C LEU A 249 28.42 -14.44 25.97
N LEU A 250 29.35 -14.98 25.18
CA LEU A 250 30.71 -14.46 25.03
C LEU A 250 30.75 -13.10 24.35
N LEU A 251 30.13 -12.96 23.18
CA LEU A 251 30.15 -11.72 22.40
C LEU A 251 29.46 -10.57 23.15
N GLY A 252 28.34 -10.87 23.83
CA GLY A 252 27.64 -9.91 24.67
C GLY A 252 28.49 -9.43 25.82
N ALA A 253 29.11 -10.35 26.57
CA ALA A 253 29.97 -10.01 27.71
C ALA A 253 31.19 -9.22 27.26
N TYR A 254 31.83 -9.65 26.18
CA TYR A 254 32.99 -8.98 25.60
C TYR A 254 32.66 -7.54 25.17
N CYS A 255 31.58 -7.36 24.39
CA CYS A 255 31.17 -6.04 23.91
C CYS A 255 30.75 -5.10 25.06
N ALA A 256 30.13 -5.63 26.13
CA ALA A 256 29.72 -4.84 27.30
C ALA A 256 30.90 -4.16 28.00
N MET A 257 32.05 -4.86 28.10
CA MET A 257 33.26 -4.32 28.75
C MET A 257 33.80 -3.06 28.09
N PHE A 258 33.52 -2.84 26.80
CA PHE A 258 34.01 -1.69 26.03
C PHE A 258 32.95 -0.60 25.81
N GLN A 259 31.71 -0.77 26.29
CA GLN A 259 30.68 0.27 26.19
C GLN A 259 30.95 1.46 27.11
N ASN A 260 30.83 2.67 26.57
CA ASN A 260 30.98 3.92 27.32
C ASN A 260 29.63 4.48 27.81
N ASP A 261 28.52 3.98 27.27
CA ASP A 261 27.16 4.37 27.62
C ASP A 261 26.59 3.42 28.67
N LEU A 262 25.99 3.94 29.75
CA LEU A 262 25.37 3.12 30.81
C LEU A 262 24.29 2.17 30.27
N LYS A 263 23.34 2.67 29.47
CA LYS A 263 22.27 1.83 28.90
C LYS A 263 22.84 0.87 27.86
N GLY A 264 23.83 1.31 27.08
CA GLY A 264 24.56 0.45 26.13
C GLY A 264 25.25 -0.73 26.83
N LEU A 265 25.95 -0.50 27.94
CA LEU A 265 26.56 -1.55 28.75
C LEU A 265 25.48 -2.51 29.29
N LEU A 266 24.37 -1.97 29.81
CA LEU A 266 23.26 -2.77 30.31
C LEU A 266 22.56 -3.59 29.22
N ALA A 267 22.51 -3.10 27.98
CA ALA A 267 21.98 -3.83 26.83
C ALA A 267 22.86 -5.02 26.45
N TYR A 268 24.17 -4.83 26.33
CA TYR A 268 25.09 -5.93 26.00
C TYR A 268 25.23 -6.97 27.10
N SER A 269 25.14 -6.55 28.36
CA SER A 269 25.04 -7.51 29.46
C SER A 269 23.69 -8.24 29.45
N THR A 270 22.59 -7.60 29.06
CA THR A 270 21.31 -8.30 28.82
C THR A 270 21.45 -9.36 27.73
N ILE A 271 22.11 -9.04 26.61
CA ILE A 271 22.43 -10.01 25.54
C ILE A 271 23.22 -11.19 26.13
N SER A 272 24.25 -10.92 26.92
CA SER A 272 25.08 -11.94 27.55
C SER A 272 24.28 -12.89 28.46
N HIS A 273 23.45 -12.36 29.35
CA HIS A 273 22.60 -13.16 30.25
C HIS A 273 21.50 -13.94 29.52
N LEU A 274 20.93 -13.39 28.44
CA LEU A 274 20.03 -14.16 27.57
C LEU A 274 20.76 -15.27 26.83
N GLY A 275 22.03 -15.04 26.44
CA GLY A 275 22.93 -16.06 25.92
C GLY A 275 23.16 -17.19 26.92
N LEU A 276 23.36 -16.88 28.20
CA LEU A 276 23.46 -17.87 29.29
C LEU A 276 22.19 -18.73 29.38
N ILE A 277 21.01 -18.09 29.43
CA ILE A 277 19.72 -18.80 29.50
C ILE A 277 19.52 -19.70 28.27
N THR A 278 19.84 -19.17 27.08
CA THR A 278 19.71 -19.91 25.82
C THR A 278 20.67 -21.09 25.78
N LEU A 279 21.91 -20.92 26.26
CA LEU A 279 22.89 -21.99 26.36
C LEU A 279 22.38 -23.09 27.29
N LEU A 280 21.90 -22.76 28.50
CA LEU A 280 21.31 -23.73 29.44
C LEU A 280 20.17 -24.53 28.82
N LEU A 281 19.23 -23.86 28.11
CA LEU A 281 18.15 -24.55 27.40
C LEU A 281 18.67 -25.42 26.24
N GLY A 282 19.82 -25.10 25.67
CA GLY A 282 20.50 -25.87 24.62
C GLY A 282 21.24 -27.12 25.11
N LEU A 283 21.54 -27.24 26.41
CA LEU A 283 22.35 -28.34 26.96
C LEU A 283 21.63 -29.70 27.03
N ASN A 284 20.36 -29.80 26.62
CA ASN A 284 19.56 -31.03 26.66
C ASN A 284 19.48 -31.71 28.05
N SER A 285 19.73 -30.97 29.14
CA SER A 285 19.64 -31.45 30.52
C SER A 285 18.39 -30.88 31.22
N PRO A 286 17.58 -31.70 31.93
CA PRO A 286 16.47 -31.21 32.75
C PRO A 286 16.94 -30.24 33.86
N LEU A 287 18.10 -30.51 34.48
CA LEU A 287 18.66 -29.62 35.50
C LEU A 287 19.09 -28.28 34.89
N ALA A 288 19.66 -28.28 33.69
CA ALA A 288 19.97 -27.07 32.95
C ALA A 288 18.72 -26.25 32.61
N ALA A 289 17.62 -26.91 32.25
CA ALA A 289 16.34 -26.23 32.04
C ALA A 289 15.80 -25.58 33.32
N VAL A 290 15.89 -26.26 34.48
CA VAL A 290 15.56 -25.67 35.80
C VAL A 290 16.44 -24.45 36.09
N ALA A 291 17.75 -24.58 35.88
CA ALA A 291 18.71 -23.49 36.06
C ALA A 291 18.41 -22.29 35.13
N ALA A 292 17.97 -22.56 33.89
CA ALA A 292 17.58 -21.53 32.93
C ALA A 292 16.36 -20.74 33.43
N VAL A 293 15.32 -21.42 33.91
CA VAL A 293 14.12 -20.79 34.48
C VAL A 293 14.49 -19.95 35.71
N PHE A 294 15.34 -20.49 36.59
CA PHE A 294 15.82 -19.76 37.76
C PHE A 294 16.61 -18.50 37.36
N HIS A 295 17.48 -18.59 36.35
CA HIS A 295 18.22 -17.44 35.86
C HIS A 295 17.33 -16.42 35.15
N ILE A 296 16.24 -16.82 34.47
CA ILE A 296 15.25 -15.89 33.90
C ILE A 296 14.67 -14.99 35.01
N LEU A 297 14.25 -15.59 36.12
CA LEU A 297 13.69 -14.87 37.27
C LEU A 297 14.73 -13.92 37.89
N ASN A 298 15.93 -14.44 38.18
CA ASN A 298 17.00 -13.63 38.78
C ASN A 298 17.40 -12.47 37.87
N HIS A 299 17.62 -12.73 36.59
CA HIS A 299 17.97 -11.71 35.61
C HIS A 299 16.92 -10.61 35.50
N ALA A 300 15.62 -10.95 35.54
CA ALA A 300 14.57 -9.94 35.54
C ALA A 300 14.67 -8.99 36.74
N THR A 301 14.94 -9.51 37.94
CA THR A 301 15.03 -8.70 39.17
C THR A 301 16.22 -7.74 39.19
N PHE A 302 17.44 -8.24 38.96
CA PHE A 302 18.63 -7.39 39.03
C PHE A 302 18.79 -6.48 37.80
N LYS A 303 18.27 -6.85 36.61
CA LYS A 303 18.30 -5.95 35.45
C LYS A 303 17.33 -4.81 35.53
N ALA A 304 16.10 -5.07 35.99
CA ALA A 304 15.11 -4.02 36.13
C ALA A 304 15.61 -2.94 37.10
N SER A 305 16.19 -3.35 38.24
CA SER A 305 16.81 -2.42 39.20
C SER A 305 18.00 -1.66 38.59
N LEU A 306 18.88 -2.31 37.84
CA LEU A 306 20.01 -1.64 37.18
C LEU A 306 19.58 -0.63 36.11
N PHE A 307 18.59 -0.95 35.28
CA PHE A 307 18.07 -0.01 34.29
C PHE A 307 17.40 1.20 34.96
N MET A 308 16.60 0.97 36.00
CA MET A 308 15.98 2.06 36.77
C MET A 308 17.04 2.93 37.46
N ALA A 309 18.06 2.33 38.07
CA ALA A 309 19.18 3.05 38.66
C ALA A 309 19.97 3.87 37.63
N ALA A 310 20.25 3.30 36.44
CA ALA A 310 20.85 4.05 35.34
C ALA A 310 19.96 5.20 34.86
N GLY A 311 18.63 5.05 34.92
CA GLY A 311 17.68 6.12 34.61
C GLY A 311 17.69 7.25 35.62
N ILE A 312 17.83 6.94 36.92
CA ILE A 312 18.05 7.93 37.97
C ILE A 312 19.35 8.68 37.71
N ILE A 313 20.46 7.98 37.44
CA ILE A 313 21.76 8.61 37.18
C ILE A 313 21.68 9.53 35.94
N ASP A 314 21.05 9.10 34.86
CA ASP A 314 20.85 9.88 33.63
C ASP A 314 20.03 11.15 33.90
N HIS A 315 18.94 11.03 34.67
CA HIS A 315 18.08 12.15 35.05
C HIS A 315 18.80 13.17 35.95
N GLU A 316 19.50 12.70 36.98
CA GLU A 316 20.12 13.56 38.01
C GLU A 316 21.44 14.20 37.56
N SER A 317 22.20 13.52 36.68
CA SER A 317 23.48 14.05 36.19
C SER A 317 23.39 14.72 34.82
N GLY A 318 22.31 14.48 34.06
CA GLY A 318 22.13 14.95 32.69
C GLY A 318 23.01 14.24 31.66
N THR A 319 23.72 13.17 32.04
CA THR A 319 24.54 12.38 31.13
C THR A 319 24.58 10.91 31.55
N ARG A 320 24.76 10.03 30.56
CA ARG A 320 24.90 8.58 30.75
C ARG A 320 26.27 8.04 30.33
N ASP A 321 27.21 8.95 30.04
CA ASP A 321 28.58 8.61 29.63
C ASP A 321 29.45 8.27 30.85
N ILE A 322 29.86 7.00 30.96
CA ILE A 322 30.69 6.47 32.04
C ILE A 322 32.04 7.19 32.14
N ARG A 323 32.51 7.84 31.06
CA ARG A 323 33.76 8.61 31.08
C ARG A 323 33.64 9.94 31.84
N LYS A 324 32.42 10.47 31.95
CA LYS A 324 32.12 11.72 32.67
C LYS A 324 31.63 11.49 34.09
N LEU A 325 30.94 10.37 34.32
CA LEU A 325 30.41 10.01 35.64
C LEU A 325 31.56 9.52 36.53
N SER A 326 31.72 10.09 37.72
CA SER A 326 32.72 9.70 38.72
C SER A 326 32.34 10.22 40.11
N GLY A 327 32.68 9.46 41.15
CA GLY A 327 32.52 9.90 42.54
C GLY A 327 31.06 10.08 43.02
N LEU A 328 30.08 9.52 42.29
CA LEU A 328 28.66 9.73 42.57
C LEU A 328 28.19 9.19 43.93
N VAL A 329 28.92 8.26 44.56
CA VAL A 329 28.54 7.72 45.88
C VAL A 329 28.42 8.81 46.97
N ARG A 330 29.14 9.93 46.82
CA ARG A 330 29.07 11.05 47.76
C ARG A 330 27.84 11.94 47.57
N LEU A 331 27.27 11.92 46.36
CA LEU A 331 26.16 12.79 45.95
C LEU A 331 24.82 12.05 46.02
N ILE A 332 24.81 10.77 45.63
CA ILE A 332 23.63 9.90 45.61
C ILE A 332 23.90 8.54 46.32
N PRO A 333 24.22 8.54 47.64
CA PRO A 333 24.64 7.35 48.38
C PRO A 333 23.63 6.19 48.41
N PHE A 334 22.33 6.45 48.54
CA PHE A 334 21.28 5.43 48.51
C PHE A 334 21.13 4.83 47.11
N THR A 335 21.05 5.66 46.07
CA THR A 335 20.96 5.16 44.70
C THR A 335 22.23 4.36 44.32
N ALA A 336 23.41 4.84 44.74
CA ALA A 336 24.68 4.15 44.51
C ALA A 336 24.73 2.80 45.22
N THR A 337 24.31 2.71 46.49
CA THR A 337 24.30 1.43 47.23
C THR A 337 23.35 0.41 46.60
N LEU A 338 22.13 0.81 46.22
CA LEU A 338 21.19 -0.06 45.52
C LEU A 338 21.75 -0.56 44.18
N ALA A 339 22.36 0.33 43.40
CA ALA A 339 22.97 -0.01 42.12
C ALA A 339 24.19 -0.95 42.28
N MET A 340 24.99 -0.76 43.33
CA MET A 340 26.12 -1.64 43.65
C MET A 340 25.65 -3.04 44.04
N VAL A 341 24.61 -3.17 44.87
CA VAL A 341 24.05 -4.48 45.23
C VAL A 341 23.46 -5.19 44.01
N ALA A 342 22.70 -4.47 43.17
CA ALA A 342 22.17 -5.04 41.92
C ALA A 342 23.28 -5.46 40.95
N SER A 343 24.35 -4.67 40.85
CA SER A 343 25.52 -5.02 40.01
C SER A 343 26.32 -6.19 40.58
N ALA A 344 26.44 -6.30 41.91
CA ALA A 344 27.05 -7.44 42.57
C ALA A 344 26.25 -8.73 42.33
N SER A 345 24.91 -8.64 42.31
CA SER A 345 24.06 -9.77 41.89
C SER A 345 24.33 -10.15 40.43
N MET A 346 24.37 -9.19 39.52
CA MET A 346 24.71 -9.42 38.11
C MET A 346 26.11 -10.05 37.93
N ALA A 347 27.10 -9.65 38.74
CA ALA A 347 28.44 -10.22 38.76
C ALA A 347 28.45 -11.66 39.29
N GLY A 348 27.52 -12.01 40.19
CA GLY A 348 27.47 -13.31 40.87
C GLY A 348 28.30 -13.33 42.14
N VAL A 349 28.21 -12.28 42.97
CA VAL A 349 28.84 -12.27 44.29
C VAL A 349 28.07 -13.18 45.27
N PRO A 350 28.74 -14.00 46.10
CA PRO A 350 28.09 -14.86 47.09
C PRO A 350 27.05 -14.13 47.95
N LEU A 351 26.02 -14.87 48.40
CA LEU A 351 24.84 -14.38 49.15
C LEU A 351 23.84 -13.53 48.34
N LEU A 352 24.07 -13.31 47.04
CA LEU A 352 23.11 -12.67 46.13
C LEU A 352 22.52 -13.68 45.17
N ASN A 353 21.28 -13.44 44.72
CA ASN A 353 20.56 -14.38 43.85
C ASN A 353 21.29 -14.74 42.55
N GLY A 354 22.05 -13.80 41.97
CA GLY A 354 22.83 -14.07 40.75
C GLY A 354 23.95 -15.09 40.93
N PHE A 355 24.53 -15.22 42.13
CA PHE A 355 25.55 -16.24 42.43
C PHE A 355 24.97 -17.65 42.29
N LEU A 356 23.84 -17.92 42.96
CA LEU A 356 23.18 -19.23 42.92
C LEU A 356 22.89 -19.69 41.49
N SER A 357 22.33 -18.80 40.67
CA SER A 357 22.03 -19.16 39.28
C SER A 357 23.27 -19.34 38.39
N LYS A 358 24.38 -18.65 38.68
CA LYS A 358 25.64 -18.84 37.94
C LYS A 358 26.39 -20.08 38.38
N GLU A 359 26.33 -20.43 39.67
CA GLU A 359 26.92 -21.66 40.17
C GLU A 359 26.20 -22.89 39.58
N MET A 360 24.86 -22.86 39.53
CA MET A 360 24.09 -23.88 38.80
C MET A 360 24.47 -23.93 37.32
N PHE A 361 24.69 -22.78 36.68
CA PHE A 361 25.17 -22.73 35.30
C PHE A 361 26.56 -23.39 35.14
N PHE A 362 27.51 -23.12 36.02
CA PHE A 362 28.82 -23.77 35.98
C PHE A 362 28.71 -25.28 36.23
N ALA A 363 27.88 -25.72 37.18
CA ALA A 363 27.62 -27.13 37.44
C ALA A 363 27.15 -27.86 36.17
N GLU A 364 26.14 -27.31 35.48
CA GLU A 364 25.61 -27.95 34.27
C GLU A 364 26.60 -27.98 33.10
N THR A 365 27.56 -27.05 33.04
CA THR A 365 28.62 -27.11 32.03
C THR A 365 29.70 -28.15 32.33
N VAL A 366 29.91 -28.49 33.61
CA VAL A 366 30.93 -29.45 34.06
C VAL A 366 30.41 -30.89 34.02
N PHE A 367 29.15 -31.09 34.42
CA PHE A 367 28.57 -32.43 34.57
C PHE A 367 27.84 -32.93 33.31
N ILE A 368 27.90 -32.19 32.21
CA ILE A 368 27.34 -32.66 30.94
C ILE A 368 28.22 -33.77 30.36
N SER A 369 27.61 -34.92 30.05
CA SER A 369 28.31 -36.02 29.37
C SER A 369 28.15 -35.84 27.85
N SER A 370 29.25 -35.58 27.15
CA SER A 370 29.24 -35.37 25.69
C SER A 370 30.57 -35.83 25.07
N THR A 371 30.95 -35.27 23.93
CA THR A 371 32.29 -35.48 23.37
C THR A 371 33.34 -34.77 24.23
N GLN A 372 34.53 -35.36 24.35
CA GLN A 372 35.63 -34.83 25.17
C GLN A 372 35.95 -33.35 24.90
N TRP A 373 35.85 -32.90 23.65
CA TRP A 373 36.05 -31.48 23.32
C TRP A 373 34.97 -30.57 23.92
N VAL A 374 33.70 -30.99 23.90
CA VAL A 374 32.57 -30.21 24.45
C VAL A 374 32.66 -30.12 25.98
N GLU A 375 33.04 -31.22 26.64
CA GLU A 375 33.24 -31.28 28.09
C GLU A 375 34.34 -30.33 28.58
N ILE A 376 35.35 -30.06 27.75
CA ILE A 376 36.41 -29.08 28.05
C ILE A 376 35.98 -27.66 27.65
N ALA A 377 35.36 -27.51 26.47
CA ALA A 377 35.06 -26.21 25.90
C ALA A 377 33.95 -25.46 26.66
N LEU A 378 32.89 -26.14 27.10
CA LEU A 378 31.75 -25.49 27.77
C LEU A 378 32.13 -24.84 29.12
N PRO A 379 32.81 -25.53 30.06
CA PRO A 379 33.30 -24.91 31.29
C PRO A 379 34.25 -23.75 31.03
N LEU A 380 35.13 -23.87 30.03
CA LEU A 380 36.06 -22.80 29.66
C LEU A 380 35.32 -21.56 29.14
N ILE A 381 34.37 -21.74 28.22
CA ILE A 381 33.51 -20.67 27.69
C ILE A 381 32.73 -20.00 28.82
N ALA A 382 32.13 -20.79 29.71
CA ALA A 382 31.39 -20.30 30.86
C ALA A 382 32.27 -19.46 31.79
N THR A 383 33.48 -19.94 32.10
CA THR A 383 34.44 -19.24 32.99
C THR A 383 34.93 -17.93 32.36
N ILE A 384 35.25 -17.93 31.06
CA ILE A 384 35.65 -16.71 30.32
C ILE A 384 34.50 -15.71 30.28
N ALA A 385 33.27 -16.15 29.99
CA ALA A 385 32.11 -15.27 30.00
C ALA A 385 31.81 -14.72 31.41
N GLY A 386 31.95 -15.54 32.45
CA GLY A 386 31.85 -15.13 33.85
C GLY A 386 32.89 -14.06 34.20
N THR A 387 34.14 -14.25 33.76
CA THR A 387 35.25 -13.30 33.90
C THR A 387 34.90 -11.95 33.29
N PHE A 388 34.39 -11.93 32.04
CA PHE A 388 33.93 -10.71 31.39
C PHE A 388 32.73 -10.08 32.10
N SER A 389 31.83 -10.91 32.65
CA SER A 389 30.68 -10.45 33.42
C SER A 389 31.05 -9.68 34.67
N VAL A 390 32.01 -10.20 35.42
CA VAL A 390 32.57 -9.51 36.59
C VAL A 390 33.29 -8.22 36.16
N ALA A 391 34.07 -8.25 35.08
CA ALA A 391 34.79 -7.09 34.60
C ALA A 391 33.87 -5.92 34.19
N TYR A 392 32.79 -6.17 33.43
CA TYR A 392 31.85 -5.08 33.08
C TYR A 392 30.98 -4.65 34.27
N ALA A 393 30.69 -5.55 35.23
CA ALA A 393 29.96 -5.21 36.45
C ALA A 393 30.79 -4.27 37.34
N LEU A 394 32.09 -4.55 37.49
CA LEU A 394 33.06 -3.68 38.15
C LEU A 394 33.23 -2.35 37.41
N ARG A 395 33.24 -2.37 36.07
CA ARG A 395 33.24 -1.13 35.28
C ARG A 395 32.03 -0.26 35.61
N PHE A 396 30.83 -0.84 35.63
CA PHE A 396 29.61 -0.12 36.00
C PHE A 396 29.67 0.45 37.42
N THR A 397 30.22 -0.27 38.40
CA THR A 397 30.26 0.21 39.79
C THR A 397 31.42 1.17 40.05
N VAL A 398 32.64 0.73 39.77
CA VAL A 398 33.87 1.43 40.17
C VAL A 398 34.10 2.69 39.34
N ASP A 399 33.78 2.70 38.05
CA ASP A 399 34.00 3.90 37.24
C ASP A 399 32.93 4.98 37.47
N VAL A 400 31.69 4.59 37.80
CA VAL A 400 30.58 5.53 38.00
C VAL A 400 30.53 6.09 39.41
N PHE A 401 30.67 5.24 40.44
CA PHE A 401 30.44 5.63 41.83
C PHE A 401 31.71 6.04 42.58
N PHE A 402 32.88 5.50 42.21
CA PHE A 402 34.14 5.71 42.92
C PHE A 402 35.13 6.55 42.10
N GLY A 403 35.91 7.39 42.78
CA GLY A 403 36.88 8.29 42.14
C GLY A 403 36.75 9.73 42.65
N PRO A 404 37.46 10.68 42.02
CA PRO A 404 37.27 12.10 42.32
C PRO A 404 35.85 12.55 41.96
N PRO A 405 35.30 13.57 42.66
CA PRO A 405 34.00 14.15 42.30
C PRO A 405 33.99 14.60 40.84
N ALA A 406 32.90 14.32 40.12
CA ALA A 406 32.74 14.75 38.74
C ALA A 406 32.61 16.29 38.68
N THR A 407 33.39 16.92 37.80
CA THR A 407 33.46 18.38 37.66
C THR A 407 32.72 18.93 36.42
N ASP A 408 32.41 18.07 35.44
CA ASP A 408 31.80 18.43 34.14
C ASP A 408 30.46 17.68 33.93
N LEU A 409 29.55 17.79 34.91
CA LEU A 409 28.19 17.26 34.80
C LEU A 409 27.21 18.38 34.44
N PRO A 410 26.29 18.17 33.47
CA PRO A 410 25.23 19.14 33.14
C PRO A 410 24.34 19.54 34.32
N HIS A 411 24.07 18.58 35.21
CA HIS A 411 23.30 18.81 36.43
C HIS A 411 24.08 18.31 37.65
N THR A 412 23.92 19.00 38.78
CA THR A 412 24.46 18.56 40.07
C THR A 412 23.56 17.45 40.62
N PRO A 413 24.03 16.19 40.68
CA PRO A 413 23.20 15.08 41.11
C PRO A 413 22.76 15.23 42.57
N HIS A 414 21.49 14.97 42.85
CA HIS A 414 20.97 14.81 44.20
C HIS A 414 20.17 13.51 44.30
N GLU A 415 19.87 13.07 45.53
CA GLU A 415 19.02 11.88 45.70
C GLU A 415 17.62 12.15 45.15
N PRO A 416 17.05 11.23 44.35
CA PRO A 416 15.74 11.44 43.76
C PRO A 416 14.64 11.28 44.83
N PRO A 417 13.42 11.77 44.54
CA PRO A 417 12.26 11.53 45.39
C PRO A 417 12.03 10.05 45.67
N ARG A 418 11.51 9.73 46.86
CA ARG A 418 11.33 8.34 47.32
C ARG A 418 10.59 7.44 46.33
N TRP A 419 9.57 7.96 45.64
CA TRP A 419 8.78 7.19 44.68
C TRP A 419 9.53 6.81 43.40
N MET A 420 10.58 7.53 43.04
CA MET A 420 11.44 7.16 41.91
C MET A 420 12.39 6.00 42.27
N ARG A 421 12.85 5.94 43.53
CA ARG A 421 13.76 4.90 44.03
C ARG A 421 13.07 3.67 44.62
N ALA A 422 11.82 3.78 45.09
CA ALA A 422 11.09 2.68 45.74
C ALA A 422 11.00 1.39 44.90
N PRO A 423 10.79 1.43 43.57
CA PRO A 423 10.84 0.21 42.75
C PRO A 423 12.22 -0.45 42.74
N VAL A 424 13.30 0.35 42.77
CA VAL A 424 14.68 -0.15 42.83
C VAL A 424 14.94 -0.80 44.19
N GLU A 425 14.52 -0.15 45.28
CA GLU A 425 14.62 -0.67 46.65
C GLU A 425 13.94 -2.05 46.76
N LEU A 426 12.71 -2.17 46.27
CA LEU A 426 11.95 -3.43 46.29
C LEU A 426 12.67 -4.55 45.52
N LEU A 427 13.18 -4.27 44.32
CA LEU A 427 13.84 -5.25 43.48
C LEU A 427 15.20 -5.68 44.06
N VAL A 428 15.98 -4.75 44.61
CA VAL A 428 17.25 -5.04 45.28
C VAL A 428 17.02 -5.84 46.57
N PHE A 429 16.00 -5.48 47.34
CA PHE A 429 15.58 -6.25 48.51
C PHE A 429 15.19 -7.68 48.11
N THR A 430 14.50 -7.85 46.99
CA THR A 430 14.20 -9.18 46.43
C THR A 430 15.48 -9.94 46.06
N CYS A 431 16.48 -9.29 45.45
CA CYS A 431 17.76 -9.93 45.14
C CYS A 431 18.49 -10.46 46.40
N LEU A 432 18.41 -9.72 47.52
CA LEU A 432 18.95 -10.13 48.81
C LEU A 432 18.17 -11.28 49.44
N LEU A 433 16.83 -11.17 49.49
CA LEU A 433 15.97 -12.22 50.03
C LEU A 433 16.16 -13.56 49.30
N VAL A 434 16.21 -13.52 47.96
CA VAL A 434 16.43 -14.74 47.16
C VAL A 434 17.86 -15.27 47.31
N GLY A 435 18.85 -14.40 47.54
CA GLY A 435 20.23 -14.83 47.77
C GLY A 435 20.45 -15.47 49.14
N ILE A 436 19.77 -14.97 50.19
CA ILE A 436 19.94 -15.43 51.58
C ILE A 436 18.95 -16.56 51.93
N PHE A 437 17.73 -16.54 51.41
CA PHE A 437 16.67 -17.53 51.68
C PHE A 437 16.06 -18.10 50.38
N PRO A 438 16.86 -18.70 49.48
CA PRO A 438 16.39 -19.10 48.15
C PRO A 438 15.26 -20.13 48.18
N ALA A 439 15.36 -21.16 49.02
CA ALA A 439 14.38 -22.22 49.11
C ALA A 439 13.02 -21.73 49.60
N GLN A 440 13.00 -20.84 50.59
CA GLN A 440 11.79 -20.30 51.20
C GLN A 440 11.09 -19.28 50.30
N VAL A 441 11.86 -18.48 49.56
CA VAL A 441 11.31 -17.36 48.77
C VAL A 441 10.90 -17.81 47.36
N VAL A 442 11.74 -18.59 46.67
CA VAL A 442 11.55 -18.91 45.24
C VAL A 442 11.32 -20.40 44.98
N GLY A 443 11.58 -21.28 45.94
CA GLY A 443 11.49 -22.74 45.74
C GLY A 443 10.19 -23.22 45.11
N SER A 444 9.03 -22.83 45.68
CA SER A 444 7.70 -23.21 45.16
C SER A 444 7.38 -22.59 43.81
N ILE A 445 7.75 -21.32 43.61
CA ILE A 445 7.55 -20.57 42.35
C ILE A 445 8.40 -21.18 41.23
N LEU A 446 9.65 -21.52 41.52
CA LEU A 446 10.56 -22.18 40.59
C LEU A 446 10.06 -23.57 40.23
N ALA A 447 9.64 -24.37 41.20
CA ALA A 447 9.08 -25.70 40.95
C ALA A 447 7.86 -25.61 40.02
N ALA A 448 6.92 -24.70 40.31
CA ALA A 448 5.74 -24.50 39.47
C ALA A 448 6.07 -24.04 38.05
N ALA A 449 7.10 -23.19 37.89
CA ALA A 449 7.53 -22.70 36.59
C ALA A 449 8.36 -23.70 35.78
N ALA A 450 9.18 -24.52 36.45
CA ALA A 450 10.08 -25.47 35.81
C ALA A 450 9.40 -26.81 35.47
N LEU A 451 8.41 -27.24 36.25
CA LEU A 451 7.67 -28.50 36.02
C LEU A 451 7.15 -28.66 34.57
N PRO A 452 6.46 -27.67 33.96
CA PRO A 452 6.01 -27.80 32.57
C PRO A 452 7.14 -27.73 31.55
N VAL A 453 8.30 -27.14 31.90
CA VAL A 453 9.46 -27.01 31.01
C VAL A 453 10.22 -28.32 30.89
N VAL A 454 10.32 -29.08 31.98
CA VAL A 454 11.03 -30.38 31.98
C VAL A 454 10.16 -31.58 31.58
N GLY A 455 8.89 -31.35 31.23
CA GLY A 455 7.99 -32.42 30.77
C GLY A 455 7.26 -33.17 31.89
N GLY A 456 7.12 -32.57 33.09
CA GLY A 456 6.21 -33.07 34.14
C GLY A 456 6.88 -33.79 35.31
N THR A 457 8.17 -34.11 35.25
CA THR A 457 8.94 -34.67 36.38
C THR A 457 10.14 -33.77 36.70
N LEU A 458 10.14 -33.16 37.89
CA LEU A 458 11.26 -32.33 38.31
C LEU A 458 12.45 -33.20 38.74
N PRO A 459 13.67 -32.93 38.24
CA PRO A 459 14.87 -33.55 38.77
C PRO A 459 15.12 -33.07 40.21
N GLU A 460 15.86 -33.86 41.00
CA GLU A 460 16.31 -33.39 42.32
C GLU A 460 17.31 -32.24 42.14
N TYR A 461 16.96 -31.04 42.64
CA TYR A 461 17.84 -29.88 42.64
C TYR A 461 17.93 -29.28 44.04
N SER A 462 19.11 -28.78 44.41
CA SER A 462 19.35 -28.13 45.70
C SER A 462 19.56 -26.64 45.52
N LEU A 463 18.74 -25.84 46.20
CA LEU A 463 18.89 -24.39 46.33
C LEU A 463 19.76 -24.00 47.53
N ALA A 464 20.70 -24.86 47.96
CA ALA A 464 21.62 -24.51 49.04
C ALA A 464 22.42 -23.25 48.68
N ILE A 465 22.74 -22.43 49.67
CA ILE A 465 23.57 -21.23 49.50
C ILE A 465 25.04 -21.62 49.27
N TRP A 466 25.42 -22.80 49.77
CA TRP A 466 26.76 -23.32 49.76
C TRP A 466 26.74 -24.83 49.54
N HIS A 467 27.31 -25.28 48.41
CA HIS A 467 27.39 -26.70 48.05
C HIS A 467 28.75 -27.35 48.37
N GLY A 468 29.62 -26.65 49.12
CA GLY A 468 30.96 -27.12 49.46
C GLY A 468 32.04 -26.68 48.46
N TRP A 469 33.27 -27.16 48.67
CA TRP A 469 34.37 -26.96 47.73
C TRP A 469 34.21 -27.91 46.53
N ASN A 470 33.53 -27.45 45.49
CA ASN A 470 33.27 -28.18 44.25
C ASN A 470 33.88 -27.47 43.03
N ALA A 471 33.91 -28.11 41.87
CA ALA A 471 34.44 -27.52 40.64
C ALA A 471 33.71 -26.22 40.22
N PRO A 472 32.36 -26.14 40.27
CA PRO A 472 31.62 -24.90 40.01
C PRO A 472 32.03 -23.71 40.89
N MET A 473 32.28 -23.94 42.18
CA MET A 473 32.76 -22.92 43.12
C MET A 473 34.15 -22.43 42.73
N ILE A 474 35.07 -23.34 42.37
CA ILE A 474 36.41 -22.97 41.90
C ILE A 474 36.32 -22.13 40.62
N MET A 475 35.50 -22.53 39.65
CA MET A 475 35.26 -21.75 38.44
C MET A 475 34.70 -20.36 38.74
N SER A 476 33.79 -20.25 39.71
CA SER A 476 33.23 -18.98 40.16
C SER A 476 34.29 -18.07 40.78
N LEU A 477 35.18 -18.62 41.63
CA LEU A 477 36.32 -17.90 42.20
C LEU A 477 37.33 -17.47 41.13
N VAL A 478 37.64 -18.33 40.17
CA VAL A 478 38.52 -18.01 39.02
C VAL A 478 37.90 -16.91 38.16
N ALA A 479 36.60 -16.98 37.86
CA ALA A 479 35.91 -15.95 37.11
C ALA A 479 35.88 -14.61 37.86
N MET A 480 35.67 -14.63 39.18
CA MET A 480 35.67 -13.44 40.02
C MET A 480 37.06 -12.77 40.07
N THR A 481 38.09 -13.55 40.41
CA THR A 481 39.48 -13.06 40.50
C THR A 481 40.00 -12.63 39.12
N GLY A 482 39.77 -13.43 38.09
CA GLY A 482 40.10 -13.09 36.71
C GLY A 482 39.42 -11.82 36.23
N GLY A 483 38.15 -11.62 36.57
CA GLY A 483 37.38 -10.43 36.18
C GLY A 483 37.88 -9.16 36.87
N VAL A 484 38.25 -9.25 38.14
CA VAL A 484 38.91 -8.17 38.89
C VAL A 484 40.24 -7.80 38.25
N VAL A 485 41.11 -8.79 37.99
CA VAL A 485 42.42 -8.56 37.37
C VAL A 485 42.26 -7.93 35.99
N LEU A 486 41.37 -8.48 35.15
CA LEU A 486 41.09 -7.97 33.82
C LEU A 486 40.58 -6.53 33.85
N TYR A 487 39.67 -6.20 34.75
CA TYR A 487 39.19 -4.84 34.94
C TYR A 487 40.32 -3.89 35.35
N LEU A 488 41.16 -4.27 36.32
CA LEU A 488 42.29 -3.45 36.78
C LEU A 488 43.31 -3.18 35.65
N MET A 489 43.56 -4.17 34.80
CA MET A 489 44.42 -4.04 33.61
C MET A 489 43.84 -3.07 32.57
N LEU A 490 42.52 -3.12 32.33
CA LEU A 490 41.85 -2.34 31.29
C LEU A 490 41.45 -0.92 31.75
N ARG A 491 41.20 -0.70 33.05
CA ARG A 491 40.63 0.54 33.60
C ARG A 491 41.36 1.81 33.14
N LYS A 492 42.69 1.84 33.23
CA LYS A 492 43.49 3.02 32.83
C LYS A 492 43.35 3.33 31.33
N GLN A 493 43.24 2.30 30.49
CA GLN A 493 43.13 2.46 29.04
C GLN A 493 41.72 2.88 28.62
N LEU A 494 40.69 2.33 29.27
CA LEU A 494 39.29 2.70 29.07
C LEU A 494 39.03 4.15 29.48
N LYS A 495 39.55 4.60 30.62
CA LYS A 495 39.43 6.02 31.07
C LYS A 495 40.10 7.01 30.11
N ARG A 496 41.21 6.62 29.48
CA ARG A 496 41.90 7.44 28.46
C ARG A 496 41.20 7.45 27.09
N GLY A 497 40.09 6.72 26.93
CA GLY A 497 39.37 6.65 25.67
C GLY A 497 40.14 5.94 24.54
N ARG A 498 41.12 5.08 24.87
CA ARG A 498 41.97 4.40 23.87
C ARG A 498 41.17 3.52 22.90
N PHE A 499 40.03 3.00 23.35
CA PHE A 499 39.15 2.13 22.57
C PHE A 499 37.85 2.86 22.26
N GLU A 500 37.67 3.24 20.99
CA GLU A 500 36.39 3.78 20.49
C GLU A 500 35.38 2.65 20.20
N TYR A 501 35.89 1.49 19.76
CA TYR A 501 35.11 0.29 19.48
C TYR A 501 35.72 -0.93 20.19
N PRO A 502 34.92 -1.99 20.46
CA PRO A 502 35.46 -3.25 20.96
C PRO A 502 36.56 -3.78 20.01
N PRO A 503 37.74 -4.16 20.52
CA PRO A 503 38.81 -4.71 19.68
C PRO A 503 38.32 -5.94 18.90
N LEU A 504 38.87 -6.18 17.70
CA LEU A 504 38.57 -7.31 16.80
C LEU A 504 37.14 -7.34 16.22
N ILE A 505 36.11 -7.18 17.06
CA ILE A 505 34.69 -7.30 16.71
C ILE A 505 34.08 -5.97 16.25
N GLY A 506 34.66 -4.82 16.63
CA GLY A 506 34.17 -3.49 16.26
C GLY A 506 34.06 -3.24 14.75
N TYR A 507 34.83 -3.96 13.93
CA TYR A 507 34.76 -3.89 12.47
C TYR A 507 33.52 -4.61 11.89
N PHE A 508 33.02 -5.63 12.60
CA PHE A 508 31.85 -6.41 12.20
C PHE A 508 30.57 -5.83 12.81
N ASN A 509 30.02 -4.79 12.17
CA ASN A 509 28.79 -4.15 12.62
C ASN A 509 27.55 -4.82 11.98
N GLY A 510 26.82 -5.61 12.76
CA GLY A 510 25.61 -6.32 12.33
C GLY A 510 24.53 -5.40 11.75
N LYS A 511 24.36 -4.18 12.28
CA LYS A 511 23.43 -3.17 11.74
C LYS A 511 23.82 -2.76 10.31
N ARG A 512 25.11 -2.48 10.07
CA ARG A 512 25.60 -2.14 8.72
C ARG A 512 25.38 -3.30 7.74
N GLY A 513 25.57 -4.55 8.19
CA GLY A 513 25.26 -5.74 7.39
C GLY A 513 23.78 -5.81 7.00
N PHE A 514 22.88 -5.62 7.97
CA PHE A 514 21.44 -5.59 7.75
C PHE A 514 21.01 -4.47 6.79
N GLU A 515 21.49 -3.23 7.00
CA GLU A 515 21.20 -2.09 6.14
C GLU A 515 21.68 -2.30 4.70
N ARG A 516 22.88 -2.88 4.52
CA ARG A 516 23.40 -3.23 3.19
C ARG A 516 22.50 -4.25 2.50
N CYS A 517 22.07 -5.30 3.20
CA CYS A 517 21.15 -6.30 2.66
C CYS A 517 19.84 -5.66 2.19
N LEU A 518 19.25 -4.79 3.02
CA LEU A 518 18.02 -4.08 2.71
C LEU A 518 18.17 -3.18 1.47
N VAL A 519 19.30 -2.45 1.35
CA VAL A 519 19.60 -1.63 0.17
C VAL A 519 19.79 -2.47 -1.09
N VAL A 520 20.49 -3.61 -1.01
CA VAL A 520 20.68 -4.52 -2.14
C VAL A 520 19.33 -5.07 -2.62
N MET A 521 18.48 -5.51 -1.70
CA MET A 521 17.14 -6.00 -2.02
C MET A 521 16.29 -4.92 -2.69
N MET A 522 16.25 -3.70 -2.13
CA MET A 522 15.51 -2.58 -2.72
C MET A 522 16.01 -2.22 -4.12
N ARG A 523 17.34 -2.25 -4.35
CA ARG A 523 17.92 -2.03 -5.68
C ARG A 523 17.53 -3.16 -6.64
N GLY A 524 17.51 -4.40 -6.17
CA GLY A 524 17.04 -5.56 -6.94
C GLY A 524 15.59 -5.38 -7.39
N VAL A 525 14.69 -5.09 -6.45
CA VAL A 525 13.26 -4.86 -6.72
C VAL A 525 13.07 -3.71 -7.71
N ARG A 526 13.74 -2.58 -7.52
CA ARG A 526 13.65 -1.44 -8.46
C ARG A 526 14.17 -1.77 -9.87
N ARG A 527 15.17 -2.65 -10.00
CA ARG A 527 15.65 -3.12 -11.31
C ARG A 527 14.62 -4.02 -11.98
N ILE A 528 13.98 -4.91 -11.22
CA ILE A 528 12.92 -5.79 -11.70
C ILE A 528 11.71 -4.94 -12.14
N GLU A 529 11.27 -4.00 -11.31
CA GLU A 529 10.18 -3.08 -11.61
C GLU A 529 10.45 -2.31 -12.91
N LYS A 530 11.66 -1.76 -13.09
CA LYS A 530 12.03 -1.04 -14.33
C LYS A 530 12.04 -1.92 -15.58
N ARG A 531 12.25 -3.23 -15.45
CA ARG A 531 12.25 -4.16 -16.59
C ARG A 531 10.84 -4.66 -16.93
N ILE A 532 10.01 -4.92 -15.92
CA ILE A 532 8.68 -5.50 -16.09
C ILE A 532 7.62 -4.40 -16.29
N SER A 533 7.72 -3.29 -15.57
CA SER A 533 6.74 -2.20 -15.63
C SER A 533 7.07 -1.23 -16.76
N THR A 534 6.02 -0.75 -17.43
CA THR A 534 6.10 0.29 -18.45
C THR A 534 5.03 1.33 -18.22
N LYS A 535 5.42 2.61 -18.31
CA LYS A 535 4.49 3.75 -18.31
C LYS A 535 4.00 4.13 -19.71
N ARG A 536 4.49 3.43 -20.76
CA ARG A 536 4.19 3.76 -22.15
C ARG A 536 2.92 3.03 -22.59
N LEU A 537 1.87 3.79 -22.90
CA LEU A 537 0.58 3.27 -23.37
C LEU A 537 0.74 2.31 -24.57
N GLN A 538 1.60 2.63 -25.55
CA GLN A 538 1.83 1.76 -26.71
C GLN A 538 2.33 0.35 -26.31
N THR A 539 3.20 0.25 -25.30
CA THR A 539 3.68 -1.06 -24.83
C THR A 539 2.61 -1.79 -24.03
N GLN A 540 1.82 -1.05 -23.24
CA GLN A 540 0.69 -1.63 -22.48
C GLN A 540 -0.36 -2.20 -23.44
N LEU A 541 -0.75 -1.45 -24.46
CA LEU A 541 -1.69 -1.91 -25.50
C LEU A 541 -1.13 -3.08 -26.29
N PHE A 542 0.16 -3.04 -26.67
CA PHE A 542 0.81 -4.17 -27.33
C PHE A 542 0.75 -5.44 -26.49
N LEU A 543 1.09 -5.36 -25.19
CA LEU A 543 1.04 -6.51 -24.29
C LEU A 543 -0.39 -7.01 -24.06
N LEU A 544 -1.35 -6.09 -23.95
CA LEU A 544 -2.77 -6.44 -23.78
C LEU A 544 -3.31 -7.18 -24.99
N VAL A 545 -3.07 -6.65 -26.20
CA VAL A 545 -3.49 -7.30 -27.45
C VAL A 545 -2.77 -8.63 -27.65
N LEU A 546 -1.46 -8.67 -27.39
CA LEU A 546 -0.69 -9.91 -27.47
C LEU A 546 -1.23 -10.99 -26.52
N LEU A 547 -1.53 -10.64 -25.27
CA LEU A 547 -2.08 -11.57 -24.29
C LEU A 547 -3.50 -12.02 -24.68
N ALA A 548 -4.32 -11.12 -25.21
CA ALA A 548 -5.65 -11.45 -25.72
C ALA A 548 -5.57 -12.43 -26.90
N VAL A 549 -4.63 -12.24 -27.83
CA VAL A 549 -4.39 -13.17 -28.94
C VAL A 549 -3.92 -14.52 -28.43
N ILE A 550 -2.94 -14.56 -27.52
CA ILE A 550 -2.48 -15.81 -26.92
C ILE A 550 -3.66 -16.53 -26.24
N GLY A 551 -4.47 -15.80 -25.47
CA GLY A 551 -5.68 -16.33 -24.83
C GLY A 551 -6.70 -16.90 -25.82
N ALA A 552 -6.93 -16.21 -26.94
CA ALA A 552 -7.83 -16.66 -28.00
C ALA A 552 -7.28 -17.87 -28.80
N MET A 553 -5.96 -18.00 -28.91
CA MET A 553 -5.30 -19.11 -29.60
C MET A 553 -5.36 -20.42 -28.81
N ILE A 554 -5.33 -20.38 -27.47
CA ILE A 554 -5.37 -21.58 -26.61
C ILE A 554 -6.56 -22.51 -26.94
N PRO A 555 -7.82 -22.06 -26.92
CA PRO A 555 -8.95 -22.93 -27.27
C PRO A 555 -8.93 -23.36 -28.73
N MET A 556 -8.41 -22.52 -29.64
CA MET A 556 -8.34 -22.86 -31.07
C MET A 556 -7.32 -23.96 -31.37
N ILE A 557 -6.20 -23.98 -30.63
CA ILE A 557 -5.20 -25.07 -30.71
C ILE A 557 -5.79 -26.36 -30.13
N ASN A 558 -6.53 -26.29 -29.01
CA ASN A 558 -7.04 -27.45 -28.31
C ASN A 558 -8.26 -28.10 -28.99
N SER A 559 -9.15 -27.29 -29.57
CA SER A 559 -10.44 -27.77 -30.13
C SER A 559 -10.49 -27.71 -31.66
N GLY A 560 -9.48 -27.13 -32.31
CA GLY A 560 -9.48 -26.88 -33.75
C GLY A 560 -10.47 -25.80 -34.18
N LEU A 561 -10.35 -25.36 -35.43
CA LEU A 561 -11.28 -24.45 -36.07
C LEU A 561 -12.06 -25.19 -37.16
N SER A 562 -13.39 -25.28 -37.00
CA SER A 562 -14.30 -25.87 -37.97
C SER A 562 -15.26 -24.83 -38.57
N TRP A 563 -15.53 -24.99 -39.86
CA TRP A 563 -16.53 -24.23 -40.62
C TRP A 563 -17.90 -24.89 -40.46
N GLY A 564 -18.98 -24.11 -40.60
CA GLY A 564 -20.33 -24.68 -40.70
C GLY A 564 -20.87 -24.72 -42.12
N ASP A 565 -22.02 -25.37 -42.29
CA ASP A 565 -22.66 -25.62 -43.59
C ASP A 565 -23.86 -24.68 -43.88
N ARG A 566 -23.93 -23.52 -43.21
CA ARG A 566 -25.02 -22.56 -43.46
C ARG A 566 -24.96 -22.05 -44.92
N PRO A 567 -26.10 -22.02 -45.64
CA PRO A 567 -26.15 -21.53 -47.02
C PRO A 567 -25.66 -20.08 -47.08
N LYS A 568 -24.80 -19.80 -48.07
CA LYS A 568 -24.16 -18.50 -48.25
C LYS A 568 -25.04 -17.59 -49.10
N ILE A 569 -25.07 -16.31 -48.77
CA ILE A 569 -25.74 -15.28 -49.58
C ILE A 569 -24.86 -15.02 -50.81
N PRO A 570 -25.41 -14.94 -52.04
CA PRO A 570 -24.65 -14.60 -53.24
C PRO A 570 -23.91 -13.27 -53.08
N GLY A 571 -22.64 -13.24 -53.50
CA GLY A 571 -21.82 -12.03 -53.44
C GLY A 571 -22.27 -10.97 -54.44
N SER A 572 -22.36 -9.71 -54.00
CA SER A 572 -22.62 -8.57 -54.86
C SER A 572 -21.33 -7.81 -55.15
N ILE A 573 -21.06 -7.52 -56.43
CA ILE A 573 -19.90 -6.71 -56.84
C ILE A 573 -19.96 -5.33 -56.20
N VAL A 574 -21.15 -4.72 -56.11
CA VAL A 574 -21.36 -3.42 -55.46
C VAL A 574 -20.93 -3.47 -53.99
N PHE A 575 -21.33 -4.52 -53.27
CA PHE A 575 -20.96 -4.70 -51.87
C PHE A 575 -19.44 -4.88 -51.67
N VAL A 576 -18.80 -5.63 -52.58
CA VAL A 576 -17.34 -5.80 -52.56
C VAL A 576 -16.63 -4.47 -52.82
N THR A 577 -17.06 -3.70 -53.83
CA THR A 577 -16.45 -2.40 -54.13
C THR A 577 -16.56 -1.41 -52.96
N LEU A 578 -17.70 -1.40 -52.27
CA LEU A 578 -17.94 -0.59 -51.07
C LEU A 578 -16.93 -0.91 -49.96
N TRP A 579 -16.71 -2.19 -49.66
CA TRP A 579 -15.77 -2.60 -48.62
C TRP A 579 -14.30 -2.46 -49.04
N LEU A 580 -13.98 -2.60 -50.33
CA LEU A 580 -12.63 -2.28 -50.84
C LEU A 580 -12.31 -0.78 -50.63
N LEU A 581 -13.27 0.10 -50.89
CA LEU A 581 -13.13 1.53 -50.59
C LEU A 581 -12.96 1.77 -49.09
N ALA A 582 -13.77 1.12 -48.24
CA ALA A 582 -13.65 1.22 -46.79
C ALA A 582 -12.26 0.77 -46.28
N ILE A 583 -11.72 -0.33 -46.81
CA ILE A 583 -10.38 -0.84 -46.47
C ILE A 583 -9.30 0.14 -46.92
N ALA A 584 -9.39 0.67 -48.13
CA ALA A 584 -8.44 1.67 -48.64
C ALA A 584 -8.42 2.93 -47.76
N CYS A 585 -9.59 3.43 -47.36
CA CYS A 585 -9.72 4.57 -46.45
C CYS A 585 -9.20 4.24 -45.04
N ALA A 586 -9.46 3.05 -44.49
CA ALA A 586 -8.95 2.66 -43.18
C ALA A 586 -7.42 2.57 -43.15
N LEU A 587 -6.81 1.97 -44.18
CA LEU A 587 -5.35 1.92 -44.34
C LEU A 587 -4.76 3.32 -44.55
N GLY A 588 -5.41 4.14 -45.37
CA GLY A 588 -5.06 5.54 -45.59
C GLY A 588 -5.11 6.35 -44.29
N ALA A 589 -6.16 6.19 -43.49
CA ALA A 589 -6.31 6.86 -42.20
C ALA A 589 -5.19 6.48 -41.23
N ALA A 590 -4.86 5.19 -41.12
CA ALA A 590 -3.76 4.70 -40.29
C ALA A 590 -2.40 5.27 -40.74
N TRP A 591 -2.18 5.38 -42.05
CA TRP A 591 -0.97 5.97 -42.62
C TRP A 591 -0.87 7.48 -42.35
N GLN A 592 -1.97 8.21 -42.57
CA GLN A 592 -2.03 9.67 -42.47
C GLN A 592 -2.12 10.18 -41.03
N ALA A 593 -2.59 9.38 -40.08
CA ALA A 593 -2.85 9.79 -38.69
C ALA A 593 -1.64 10.44 -37.98
N LYS A 594 -0.41 10.11 -38.39
CA LYS A 594 0.80 10.68 -37.76
C LYS A 594 0.97 12.17 -38.05
N TYR A 595 0.75 12.61 -39.30
CA TYR A 595 1.08 13.95 -39.78
C TYR A 595 -0.15 14.71 -40.30
N HIS A 596 -1.06 14.03 -40.99
CA HIS A 596 -2.24 14.63 -41.63
C HIS A 596 -3.53 14.17 -40.94
N ARG A 597 -3.75 14.63 -39.69
CA ARG A 597 -4.89 14.20 -38.86
C ARG A 597 -6.25 14.54 -39.44
N LEU A 598 -6.37 15.68 -40.13
CA LEU A 598 -7.62 16.05 -40.82
C LEU A 598 -7.95 15.04 -41.91
N ALA A 599 -6.97 14.70 -42.76
CA ALA A 599 -7.14 13.69 -43.82
C ALA A 599 -7.45 12.30 -43.23
N ALA A 600 -6.80 11.94 -42.12
CA ALA A 600 -7.09 10.69 -41.42
C ALA A 600 -8.53 10.65 -40.89
N LEU A 601 -9.01 11.75 -40.30
CA LEU A 601 -10.39 11.84 -39.81
C LEU A 601 -11.40 11.76 -40.95
N THR A 602 -11.17 12.47 -42.06
CA THR A 602 -12.06 12.39 -43.24
C THR A 602 -12.13 10.97 -43.81
N MET A 603 -11.01 10.25 -43.82
CA MET A 603 -10.98 8.85 -44.26
C MET A 603 -11.73 7.92 -43.29
N VAL A 604 -11.64 8.15 -41.97
CA VAL A 604 -12.44 7.42 -40.98
C VAL A 604 -13.94 7.67 -41.19
N SER A 605 -14.34 8.91 -41.50
CA SER A 605 -15.75 9.21 -41.79
C SER A 605 -16.27 8.52 -43.03
N VAL A 606 -15.43 8.31 -44.06
CA VAL A 606 -15.80 7.47 -45.21
C VAL A 606 -16.07 6.03 -44.75
N CYS A 607 -15.25 5.45 -43.87
CA CYS A 607 -15.51 4.12 -43.30
C CYS A 607 -16.85 4.07 -42.52
N GLY A 608 -17.16 5.12 -41.76
CA GLY A 608 -18.44 5.28 -41.07
C GLY A 608 -19.63 5.29 -42.04
N LEU A 609 -19.53 6.03 -43.15
CA LEU A 609 -20.55 6.05 -44.21
C LEU A 609 -20.70 4.69 -44.89
N MET A 610 -19.60 4.00 -45.19
CA MET A 610 -19.65 2.64 -45.76
C MET A 610 -20.35 1.65 -44.81
N THR A 611 -20.15 1.82 -43.50
CA THR A 611 -20.84 1.04 -42.46
C THR A 611 -22.34 1.37 -42.42
N CYS A 612 -22.71 2.64 -42.53
CA CYS A 612 -24.10 3.07 -42.64
C CYS A 612 -24.81 2.46 -43.86
N VAL A 613 -24.19 2.50 -45.04
CA VAL A 613 -24.74 1.89 -46.26
C VAL A 613 -24.86 0.37 -46.10
N THR A 614 -23.92 -0.27 -45.40
CA THR A 614 -24.00 -1.70 -45.06
C THR A 614 -25.21 -2.01 -44.18
N PHE A 615 -25.54 -1.17 -43.20
CA PHE A 615 -26.75 -1.34 -42.38
C PHE A 615 -28.03 -1.20 -43.21
N VAL A 616 -28.09 -0.23 -44.14
CA VAL A 616 -29.22 -0.12 -45.08
C VAL A 616 -29.33 -1.37 -45.95
N TRP A 617 -28.21 -1.88 -46.45
CA TRP A 617 -28.16 -3.09 -47.27
C TRP A 617 -28.72 -4.32 -46.54
N PHE A 618 -28.45 -4.43 -45.23
CA PHE A 618 -28.98 -5.50 -44.38
C PHE A 618 -30.34 -5.16 -43.74
N SER A 619 -31.06 -4.17 -44.27
CA SER A 619 -32.40 -3.77 -43.78
C SER A 619 -32.43 -3.39 -42.29
N ALA A 620 -31.36 -2.73 -41.81
CA ALA A 620 -31.24 -2.19 -40.45
C ALA A 620 -31.30 -0.64 -40.46
N PRO A 621 -32.46 -0.03 -40.75
CA PRO A 621 -32.58 1.42 -40.95
C PRO A 621 -32.32 2.24 -39.67
N ASP A 622 -32.69 1.74 -38.49
CA ASP A 622 -32.40 2.41 -37.20
C ASP A 622 -30.90 2.49 -36.92
N LEU A 623 -30.16 1.43 -37.21
CA LEU A 623 -28.71 1.40 -37.09
C LEU A 623 -28.05 2.33 -38.11
N ALA A 624 -28.59 2.42 -39.32
CA ALA A 624 -28.10 3.34 -40.34
C ALA A 624 -28.28 4.81 -39.93
N LEU A 625 -29.48 5.18 -39.46
CA LEU A 625 -29.78 6.54 -39.00
C LEU A 625 -28.92 6.93 -37.79
N THR A 626 -28.82 6.05 -36.79
CA THR A 626 -27.95 6.27 -35.62
C THR A 626 -26.49 6.44 -36.05
N GLN A 627 -25.95 5.52 -36.86
CA GLN A 627 -24.55 5.56 -37.31
C GLN A 627 -24.23 6.86 -38.06
N LEU A 628 -25.11 7.28 -38.97
CA LEU A 628 -24.92 8.50 -39.76
C LEU A 628 -24.82 9.73 -38.87
N VAL A 629 -25.77 9.89 -37.94
CA VAL A 629 -25.80 11.08 -37.08
C VAL A 629 -24.67 11.04 -36.04
N VAL A 630 -24.36 9.87 -35.47
CA VAL A 630 -23.21 9.70 -34.57
C VAL A 630 -21.91 10.08 -35.28
N GLU A 631 -21.71 9.64 -36.53
CA GLU A 631 -20.51 9.96 -37.31
C GLU A 631 -20.35 11.48 -37.50
N VAL A 632 -21.45 12.19 -37.78
CA VAL A 632 -21.43 13.66 -37.88
C VAL A 632 -21.05 14.29 -36.53
N VAL A 633 -21.68 13.88 -35.43
CA VAL A 633 -21.41 14.42 -34.09
C VAL A 633 -19.97 14.15 -33.66
N THR A 634 -19.48 12.92 -33.78
CA THR A 634 -18.12 12.54 -33.37
C THR A 634 -17.08 13.24 -34.22
N THR A 635 -17.28 13.32 -35.55
CA THR A 635 -16.38 14.03 -36.45
C THR A 635 -16.25 15.49 -36.05
N VAL A 636 -17.38 16.18 -35.80
CA VAL A 636 -17.35 17.59 -35.37
C VAL A 636 -16.65 17.76 -34.02
N LEU A 637 -16.98 16.93 -33.02
CA LEU A 637 -16.34 17.01 -31.70
C LEU A 637 -14.84 16.73 -31.76
N ILE A 638 -14.41 15.76 -32.57
CA ILE A 638 -12.99 15.44 -32.78
C ILE A 638 -12.30 16.61 -33.51
N LEU A 639 -12.90 17.19 -34.56
CA LEU A 639 -12.35 18.36 -35.25
C LEU A 639 -12.12 19.54 -34.30
N LEU A 640 -13.09 19.83 -33.44
CA LEU A 640 -12.97 20.86 -32.41
C LEU A 640 -11.82 20.57 -31.42
N GLY A 641 -11.62 19.29 -31.08
CA GLY A 641 -10.51 18.84 -30.23
C GLY A 641 -9.15 18.88 -30.92
N LEU A 642 -9.08 18.54 -32.21
CA LEU A 642 -7.83 18.42 -32.99
C LEU A 642 -7.05 19.74 -33.06
N ARG A 643 -7.75 20.89 -33.02
CA ARG A 643 -7.13 22.23 -32.98
C ARG A 643 -6.11 22.37 -31.84
N TRP A 644 -6.37 21.73 -30.70
CA TRP A 644 -5.57 21.88 -29.49
C TRP A 644 -4.34 21.00 -29.44
N LEU A 645 -4.16 20.11 -30.41
CA LEU A 645 -3.02 19.23 -30.44
C LEU A 645 -1.90 19.84 -31.30
N PRO A 646 -0.64 19.86 -30.83
CA PRO A 646 0.46 20.40 -31.61
C PRO A 646 0.64 19.64 -32.94
N ARG A 647 0.91 20.41 -34.00
CA ARG A 647 1.24 19.89 -35.32
C ARG A 647 2.59 19.18 -35.23
N ARG A 648 2.68 17.97 -35.78
CA ARG A 648 3.96 17.27 -35.88
C ARG A 648 4.66 17.71 -37.15
N ILE A 649 5.84 18.30 -37.02
CA ILE A 649 6.68 18.73 -38.14
C ILE A 649 7.53 17.55 -38.57
N GLU A 650 7.43 17.17 -39.85
CA GLU A 650 8.15 16.02 -40.41
C GLU A 650 9.66 16.26 -40.51
N GLU A 651 10.06 17.52 -40.75
CA GLU A 651 11.44 17.95 -40.92
C GLU A 651 12.29 17.84 -39.63
N VAL A 652 11.66 17.83 -38.45
CA VAL A 652 12.35 17.74 -37.14
C VAL A 652 12.47 16.27 -36.68
N SER A 653 12.56 15.33 -37.62
CA SER A 653 12.57 13.89 -37.32
C SER A 653 13.89 13.43 -36.64
N PRO A 654 13.86 12.38 -35.79
CA PRO A 654 14.99 12.05 -34.91
C PRO A 654 16.11 11.28 -35.64
N LEU A 655 17.33 11.36 -35.08
CA LEU A 655 18.58 10.67 -35.45
C LEU A 655 18.41 9.31 -36.19
N PRO A 656 19.29 8.94 -37.15
CA PRO A 656 19.17 7.71 -37.96
C PRO A 656 18.96 6.40 -37.16
N SER A 657 19.56 6.28 -35.98
CA SER A 657 19.41 5.12 -35.09
C SER A 657 17.98 4.94 -34.53
N SER A 658 17.21 6.03 -34.47
CA SER A 658 15.80 6.04 -34.07
C SER A 658 14.89 5.52 -35.18
N LEU A 659 15.28 5.69 -36.46
CA LEU A 659 14.52 5.26 -37.63
C LEU A 659 14.46 3.74 -37.75
N ARG A 660 15.60 3.04 -37.57
CA ARG A 660 15.63 1.57 -37.57
C ARG A 660 14.76 0.98 -36.47
N LYS A 661 14.86 1.51 -35.24
CA LYS A 661 14.01 1.10 -34.12
C LYS A 661 12.53 1.41 -34.38
N ALA A 662 12.21 2.53 -35.01
CA ALA A 662 10.85 2.86 -35.39
C ALA A 662 10.31 1.90 -36.46
N ARG A 663 11.12 1.54 -37.47
CA ARG A 663 10.74 0.59 -38.52
C ARG A 663 10.45 -0.80 -37.94
N ILE A 664 11.30 -1.31 -37.05
CA ILE A 664 11.07 -2.60 -36.37
C ILE A 664 9.79 -2.56 -35.56
N ARG A 665 9.54 -1.48 -34.80
CA ARG A 665 8.29 -1.34 -34.04
C ARG A 665 7.07 -1.32 -34.95
N ARG A 666 7.10 -0.56 -36.05
CA ARG A 666 5.99 -0.51 -37.01
C ARG A 666 5.75 -1.85 -37.68
N LEU A 667 6.81 -2.57 -38.07
CA LEU A 667 6.68 -3.91 -38.65
C LEU A 667 6.05 -4.87 -37.64
N ARG A 668 6.50 -4.86 -36.38
CA ARG A 668 5.92 -5.67 -35.32
C ARG A 668 4.44 -5.34 -35.10
N ASP A 669 4.11 -4.06 -35.01
CA ASP A 669 2.74 -3.60 -34.78
C ASP A 669 1.83 -3.95 -35.98
N LEU A 670 2.36 -3.86 -37.21
CA LEU A 670 1.69 -4.29 -38.45
C LEU A 670 1.45 -5.81 -38.48
N LEU A 671 2.46 -6.62 -38.12
CA LEU A 671 2.32 -8.07 -38.04
C LEU A 671 1.26 -8.44 -37.02
N LEU A 672 1.31 -7.84 -35.83
CA LEU A 672 0.31 -8.09 -34.79
C LEU A 672 -1.09 -7.67 -35.25
N SER A 673 -1.26 -6.49 -35.83
CA SER A 673 -2.57 -6.02 -36.31
C SER A 673 -3.13 -6.90 -37.43
N THR A 674 -2.26 -7.40 -38.32
CA THR A 674 -2.66 -8.31 -39.41
C THR A 674 -3.09 -9.67 -38.86
N VAL A 675 -2.35 -10.23 -37.90
CA VAL A 675 -2.71 -11.48 -37.23
C VAL A 675 -4.03 -11.34 -36.46
N VAL A 676 -4.20 -10.25 -35.71
CA VAL A 676 -5.44 -9.97 -34.95
C VAL A 676 -6.62 -9.79 -35.90
N GLY A 677 -6.48 -8.92 -36.91
CA GLY A 677 -7.55 -8.62 -37.87
C GLY A 677 -7.93 -9.84 -38.71
N GLY A 678 -6.93 -10.55 -39.24
CA GLY A 678 -7.15 -11.80 -39.98
C GLY A 678 -7.76 -12.89 -39.11
N GLY A 679 -7.30 -13.04 -37.87
CA GLY A 679 -7.86 -13.98 -36.90
C GLY A 679 -9.31 -13.66 -36.55
N MET A 680 -9.66 -12.40 -36.32
CA MET A 680 -11.04 -11.96 -36.07
C MET A 680 -11.94 -12.18 -37.29
N ALA A 681 -11.43 -11.95 -38.51
CA ALA A 681 -12.16 -12.23 -39.74
C ALA A 681 -12.43 -13.74 -39.88
N LEU A 682 -11.43 -14.58 -39.60
CA LEU A 682 -11.53 -16.03 -39.64
C LEU A 682 -12.55 -16.56 -38.62
N LEU A 683 -12.49 -16.06 -37.38
CA LEU A 683 -13.43 -16.40 -36.31
C LEU A 683 -14.85 -15.95 -36.64
N SER A 684 -15.01 -14.74 -37.16
CA SER A 684 -16.32 -14.22 -37.58
C SER A 684 -16.91 -15.06 -38.70
N TYR A 685 -16.09 -15.43 -39.70
CA TYR A 685 -16.52 -16.32 -40.78
C TYR A 685 -16.89 -17.71 -40.28
N ALA A 686 -16.09 -18.29 -39.37
CA ALA A 686 -16.41 -19.58 -38.75
C ALA A 686 -17.70 -19.55 -37.93
N MET A 687 -17.98 -18.45 -37.22
CA MET A 687 -19.23 -18.27 -36.47
C MET A 687 -20.44 -18.08 -37.41
N LEU A 688 -20.31 -17.24 -38.44
CA LEU A 688 -21.41 -16.93 -39.36
C LEU A 688 -21.83 -18.11 -40.24
N THR A 689 -20.92 -19.05 -40.50
CA THR A 689 -21.20 -20.27 -41.28
C THR A 689 -21.88 -21.37 -40.46
N ARG A 690 -21.95 -21.26 -39.13
CA ARG A 690 -22.60 -22.25 -38.26
C ARG A 690 -24.11 -22.04 -38.17
N GLN A 691 -24.83 -23.13 -37.96
CA GLN A 691 -26.25 -23.08 -37.59
C GLN A 691 -26.38 -22.68 -36.11
N THR A 692 -27.37 -21.85 -35.81
CA THR A 692 -27.65 -21.32 -34.48
C THR A 692 -28.84 -22.08 -33.87
N PRO A 693 -28.61 -23.08 -32.99
CA PRO A 693 -29.66 -24.01 -32.56
C PRO A 693 -30.74 -23.39 -31.67
N ASN A 694 -30.51 -22.19 -31.12
CA ASN A 694 -31.42 -21.49 -30.19
C ASN A 694 -31.63 -20.04 -30.63
N ASP A 695 -32.29 -19.81 -31.76
CA ASP A 695 -32.59 -18.46 -32.23
C ASP A 695 -33.75 -17.84 -31.43
N ILE A 696 -33.48 -16.70 -30.77
CA ILE A 696 -34.47 -15.91 -30.03
C ILE A 696 -35.11 -14.82 -30.91
N SER A 697 -34.70 -14.67 -32.17
CA SER A 697 -35.22 -13.65 -33.08
C SER A 697 -36.73 -13.82 -33.34
N SER A 698 -37.19 -15.07 -33.51
CA SER A 698 -38.60 -15.40 -33.73
C SER A 698 -39.49 -14.99 -32.57
N PHE A 699 -38.99 -15.06 -31.33
CA PHE A 699 -39.67 -14.57 -30.14
C PHE A 699 -39.91 -13.05 -30.25
N TYR A 700 -38.88 -12.25 -30.52
CA TYR A 700 -39.05 -10.80 -30.63
C TYR A 700 -39.94 -10.39 -31.81
N LEU A 701 -39.79 -11.05 -32.97
CA LEU A 701 -40.62 -10.76 -34.15
C LEU A 701 -42.11 -11.06 -33.91
N SER A 702 -42.42 -12.15 -33.21
CA SER A 702 -43.81 -12.53 -32.93
C SER A 702 -44.44 -11.78 -31.76
N ARG A 703 -43.63 -11.28 -30.80
CA ARG A 703 -44.11 -10.63 -29.58
C ARG A 703 -44.04 -9.10 -29.58
N ALA A 704 -43.27 -8.47 -30.47
CA ALA A 704 -43.08 -7.01 -30.47
C ALA A 704 -44.39 -6.21 -30.59
N LEU A 705 -45.28 -6.58 -31.51
CA LEU A 705 -46.57 -5.90 -31.66
C LEU A 705 -47.58 -6.30 -30.57
N PRO A 706 -47.86 -7.59 -30.29
CA PRO A 706 -48.91 -7.96 -29.34
C PRO A 706 -48.57 -7.68 -27.87
N GLU A 707 -47.29 -7.73 -27.48
CA GLU A 707 -46.88 -7.49 -26.08
C GLU A 707 -46.21 -6.13 -25.90
N GLY A 708 -45.40 -5.68 -26.87
CA GLY A 708 -44.69 -4.39 -26.80
C GLY A 708 -45.43 -3.20 -27.42
N GLY A 709 -46.56 -3.42 -28.12
CA GLY A 709 -47.41 -2.37 -28.69
C GLY A 709 -46.91 -1.70 -29.97
N GLY A 710 -45.73 -2.10 -30.48
CA GLY A 710 -45.06 -1.40 -31.58
C GLY A 710 -44.66 -2.31 -32.74
N SER A 711 -44.75 -1.79 -33.97
CA SER A 711 -44.28 -2.51 -35.16
C SER A 711 -42.77 -2.37 -35.41
N ASN A 712 -42.11 -1.39 -34.79
CA ASN A 712 -40.65 -1.28 -34.85
C ASN A 712 -40.00 -2.19 -33.80
N VAL A 713 -39.67 -3.41 -34.21
CA VAL A 713 -39.07 -4.43 -33.35
C VAL A 713 -37.78 -3.94 -32.68
N VAL A 714 -36.94 -3.15 -33.38
CA VAL A 714 -35.69 -2.63 -32.82
C VAL A 714 -35.96 -1.64 -31.69
N ASN A 715 -36.83 -0.65 -31.92
CA ASN A 715 -37.15 0.32 -30.88
C ASN A 715 -37.85 -0.35 -29.70
N VAL A 716 -38.82 -1.23 -29.94
CA VAL A 716 -39.52 -2.00 -28.89
C VAL A 716 -38.52 -2.83 -28.07
N MET A 717 -37.54 -3.48 -28.70
CA MET A 717 -36.47 -4.17 -27.95
C MET A 717 -35.68 -3.20 -27.06
N LEU A 718 -35.31 -2.03 -27.56
CA LEU A 718 -34.49 -1.06 -26.83
C LEU A 718 -35.23 -0.39 -25.68
N VAL A 719 -36.55 -0.17 -25.77
CA VAL A 719 -37.30 0.59 -24.76
C VAL A 719 -38.13 -0.28 -23.84
N ASP A 720 -38.45 -1.52 -24.25
CA ASP A 720 -39.30 -2.44 -23.50
C ASP A 720 -38.53 -3.73 -23.13
N PHE A 721 -38.43 -4.72 -24.04
CA PHE A 721 -37.85 -6.03 -23.71
C PHE A 721 -36.44 -5.97 -23.09
N ARG A 722 -35.62 -5.02 -23.54
CA ARG A 722 -34.26 -4.75 -23.06
C ARG A 722 -34.06 -3.29 -22.68
N GLY A 723 -35.12 -2.64 -22.16
CA GLY A 723 -35.08 -1.26 -21.65
C GLY A 723 -33.96 -1.00 -20.63
N PHE A 724 -33.58 -2.02 -19.87
CA PHE A 724 -32.50 -1.92 -18.89
C PHE A 724 -31.12 -1.67 -19.53
N ASP A 725 -30.85 -2.26 -20.69
CA ASP A 725 -29.59 -2.04 -21.42
C ASP A 725 -29.51 -0.56 -21.86
N THR A 726 -30.60 -0.02 -22.41
CA THR A 726 -30.72 1.39 -22.81
C THR A 726 -30.58 2.35 -21.63
N LEU A 727 -31.16 2.03 -20.46
CA LEU A 727 -30.97 2.81 -19.23
C LEU A 727 -29.48 2.86 -18.83
N GLY A 728 -28.77 1.73 -18.95
CA GLY A 728 -27.33 1.65 -18.75
C GLY A 728 -26.55 2.53 -19.72
N GLU A 729 -26.86 2.45 -21.01
CA GLU A 729 -26.20 3.22 -22.07
C GLU A 729 -26.35 4.74 -21.88
N ILE A 730 -27.56 5.24 -21.60
CA ILE A 730 -27.77 6.68 -21.37
C ILE A 730 -27.06 7.15 -20.10
N THR A 731 -26.98 6.29 -19.08
CA THR A 731 -26.22 6.58 -17.85
C THR A 731 -24.72 6.71 -18.15
N VAL A 732 -24.17 5.79 -18.96
CA VAL A 732 -22.78 5.85 -19.43
C VAL A 732 -22.53 7.13 -20.23
N LEU A 733 -23.44 7.49 -21.15
CA LEU A 733 -23.34 8.71 -21.94
C LEU A 733 -23.29 9.97 -21.04
N GLY A 734 -24.13 10.01 -20.01
CA GLY A 734 -24.11 11.08 -19.02
C GLY A 734 -22.80 11.13 -18.23
N ALA A 735 -22.29 9.98 -17.78
CA ALA A 735 -21.02 9.88 -17.08
C ALA A 735 -19.83 10.34 -17.94
N VAL A 736 -19.82 9.98 -19.23
CA VAL A 736 -18.81 10.43 -20.20
C VAL A 736 -18.87 11.95 -20.36
N ALA A 737 -20.06 12.53 -20.56
CA ALA A 737 -20.19 13.98 -20.72
C ALA A 737 -19.72 14.77 -19.49
N LEU A 738 -20.08 14.31 -18.28
CA LEU A 738 -19.58 14.90 -17.03
C LEU A 738 -18.07 14.77 -16.88
N THR A 739 -17.51 13.62 -17.27
CA THR A 739 -16.06 13.38 -17.23
C THR A 739 -15.32 14.29 -18.20
N VAL A 740 -15.81 14.42 -19.44
CA VAL A 740 -15.27 15.36 -20.44
C VAL A 740 -15.31 16.78 -19.91
N TYR A 741 -16.45 17.22 -19.36
CA TYR A 741 -16.57 18.54 -18.74
C TYR A 741 -15.56 18.73 -17.59
N ALA A 742 -15.43 17.76 -16.69
CA ALA A 742 -14.52 17.83 -15.55
C ALA A 742 -13.04 17.90 -15.98
N LEU A 743 -12.63 17.10 -16.96
CA LEU A 743 -11.28 17.10 -17.52
C LEU A 743 -10.96 18.41 -18.25
N LEU A 744 -11.89 18.90 -19.07
CA LEU A 744 -11.68 20.11 -19.85
C LEU A 744 -11.78 21.39 -19.02
N ARG A 745 -12.57 21.43 -17.94
CA ARG A 745 -12.73 22.63 -17.11
C ARG A 745 -11.40 23.20 -16.60
N ARG A 746 -10.38 22.35 -16.39
CA ARG A 746 -9.03 22.72 -15.93
C ARG A 746 -7.93 22.45 -16.97
N PHE A 747 -8.31 22.14 -18.19
CA PHE A 747 -7.36 21.94 -19.28
C PHE A 747 -6.62 23.25 -19.58
N ARG A 748 -5.31 23.13 -19.85
CA ARG A 748 -4.46 24.26 -20.27
C ARG A 748 -3.74 23.83 -21.55
N PRO A 749 -4.05 24.43 -22.71
CA PRO A 749 -3.41 24.05 -23.97
C PRO A 749 -1.92 24.40 -23.97
N SER A 750 -1.15 23.69 -24.79
CA SER A 750 0.25 24.03 -25.06
C SER A 750 0.36 25.42 -25.69
N LYS A 751 1.42 26.17 -25.36
CA LYS A 751 1.66 27.53 -25.87
C LYS A 751 1.60 27.60 -27.39
N GLU A 752 2.19 26.61 -28.07
CA GLU A 752 2.23 26.48 -29.53
C GLU A 752 0.84 26.31 -30.17
N SER A 753 -0.17 25.89 -29.41
CA SER A 753 -1.54 25.68 -29.88
C SER A 753 -2.49 26.83 -29.49
N MET A 754 -1.98 27.85 -28.78
CA MET A 754 -2.75 29.05 -28.44
C MET A 754 -2.77 30.07 -29.58
N GLU A 755 -1.76 30.09 -30.45
CA GLU A 755 -1.73 31.01 -31.59
C GLU A 755 -2.80 30.67 -32.63
N LEU A 756 -3.37 31.70 -33.26
CA LEU A 756 -4.29 31.54 -34.38
C LEU A 756 -3.57 30.90 -35.59
N PRO A 757 -4.26 30.07 -36.38
CA PRO A 757 -3.76 29.61 -37.68
C PRO A 757 -3.29 30.78 -38.56
N PRO A 758 -2.26 30.59 -39.40
CA PRO A 758 -1.73 31.64 -40.26
C PRO A 758 -2.80 32.24 -41.19
N GLN A 759 -3.73 31.43 -41.70
CA GLN A 759 -4.86 31.92 -42.50
C GLN A 759 -5.78 32.88 -41.72
N GLN A 760 -5.95 32.67 -40.42
CA GLN A 760 -6.79 33.55 -39.57
C GLN A 760 -6.03 34.79 -39.10
N ARG A 761 -4.70 34.73 -39.03
CA ARG A 761 -3.84 35.92 -38.78
C ARG A 761 -3.79 36.87 -39.97
N GLN A 762 -4.07 36.37 -41.18
CA GLN A 762 -4.06 37.14 -42.42
C GLN A 762 -5.43 37.79 -42.73
N LEU A 763 -6.47 37.54 -41.93
CA LEU A 763 -7.76 38.20 -42.07
C LEU A 763 -7.65 39.68 -41.67
N ALA A 764 -8.34 40.54 -42.40
CA ALA A 764 -8.40 41.97 -42.09
C ALA A 764 -8.97 42.19 -40.67
N PRO A 765 -8.44 43.16 -39.90
CA PRO A 765 -8.87 43.44 -38.52
C PRO A 765 -10.36 43.78 -38.39
N ASP A 766 -11.02 44.12 -39.49
CA ASP A 766 -12.45 44.46 -39.56
C ASP A 766 -13.39 43.24 -39.56
N VAL A 767 -12.83 42.01 -39.64
CA VAL A 767 -13.61 40.76 -39.57
C VAL A 767 -13.80 40.35 -38.10
N ALA A 768 -14.93 40.75 -37.51
CA ALA A 768 -15.29 40.45 -36.12
C ALA A 768 -15.62 38.96 -35.93
N THR A 769 -14.65 38.18 -35.44
CA THR A 769 -14.88 36.81 -34.95
C THR A 769 -14.60 36.70 -33.46
N ASP A 770 -15.35 35.86 -32.74
CA ASP A 770 -15.19 35.60 -31.30
C ASP A 770 -13.78 35.11 -30.91
N LEU A 771 -13.01 34.61 -31.89
CA LEU A 771 -11.64 34.13 -31.72
C LEU A 771 -10.60 35.25 -31.76
N VAL A 772 -10.91 36.38 -32.42
CA VAL A 772 -9.99 37.52 -32.61
C VAL A 772 -10.34 38.67 -31.66
N ASN A 773 -11.63 38.98 -31.46
CA ASN A 773 -12.09 40.07 -30.59
C ASN A 773 -13.26 39.64 -29.68
N PRO A 774 -13.00 38.85 -28.61
CA PRO A 774 -14.03 38.29 -27.73
C PRO A 774 -14.80 39.32 -26.88
N ARG A 775 -14.50 40.63 -26.99
CA ARG A 775 -15.16 41.73 -26.27
C ARG A 775 -16.08 42.59 -27.15
N GLN A 776 -15.94 42.53 -28.47
CA GLN A 776 -16.66 43.43 -29.41
C GLN A 776 -17.49 42.68 -30.45
N ALA A 777 -17.29 41.38 -30.66
CA ALA A 777 -18.09 40.59 -31.58
C ALA A 777 -19.49 40.35 -30.99
N SER A 778 -20.50 41.04 -31.53
CA SER A 778 -21.91 40.83 -31.16
C SER A 778 -22.60 39.78 -32.03
N ASP A 779 -22.05 39.44 -33.20
CA ASP A 779 -22.47 38.33 -34.06
C ASP A 779 -21.29 37.86 -34.95
N THR A 780 -20.83 36.62 -34.78
CA THR A 780 -19.77 36.05 -35.65
C THR A 780 -20.25 35.70 -37.05
N ALA A 781 -21.55 35.85 -37.32
CA ALA A 781 -22.14 35.67 -38.64
C ALA A 781 -21.76 36.79 -39.63
N LEU A 782 -21.10 37.86 -39.21
CA LEU A 782 -20.69 38.95 -40.09
C LEU A 782 -19.42 38.59 -40.88
N GLY A 783 -19.47 38.73 -42.21
CA GLY A 783 -18.37 38.40 -43.12
C GLY A 783 -18.54 37.05 -43.84
N PHE A 784 -17.46 36.26 -43.96
CA PHE A 784 -17.47 35.01 -44.75
C PHE A 784 -18.37 33.89 -44.18
N MET A 785 -18.81 34.02 -42.92
CA MET A 785 -19.74 33.07 -42.27
C MET A 785 -21.21 33.41 -42.47
N MET A 786 -21.54 34.53 -43.13
CA MET A 786 -22.93 35.01 -43.27
C MET A 786 -23.83 34.01 -44.00
N VAL A 787 -23.37 33.47 -45.13
CA VAL A 787 -24.15 32.50 -45.92
C VAL A 787 -24.38 31.20 -45.13
N PRO A 788 -23.35 30.54 -44.54
CA PRO A 788 -23.56 29.42 -43.63
C PRO A 788 -24.48 29.74 -42.44
N ALA A 789 -24.40 30.95 -41.88
CA ALA A 789 -25.20 31.34 -40.71
C ALA A 789 -26.68 31.45 -41.02
N VAL A 790 -27.04 32.08 -42.14
CA VAL A 790 -28.43 32.17 -42.58
C VAL A 790 -28.98 30.77 -42.86
N LEU A 791 -28.23 29.92 -43.56
CA LEU A 791 -28.65 28.55 -43.86
C LEU A 791 -28.86 27.72 -42.60
N VAL A 792 -27.91 27.73 -41.65
CA VAL A 792 -28.04 26.97 -40.40
C VAL A 792 -29.20 27.50 -39.53
N ARG A 793 -29.41 28.82 -39.48
CA ARG A 793 -30.55 29.42 -38.77
C ARG A 793 -31.89 29.00 -39.37
N LEU A 794 -31.99 28.87 -40.70
CA LEU A 794 -33.17 28.35 -41.39
C LEU A 794 -33.35 26.84 -41.20
N LEU A 795 -32.26 26.08 -41.10
CA LEU A 795 -32.29 24.64 -40.87
C LEU A 795 -32.71 24.28 -39.44
N LEU A 796 -32.45 25.13 -38.45
CA LEU A 796 -32.79 24.85 -37.05
C LEU A 796 -34.27 24.48 -36.81
N PRO A 797 -35.28 25.28 -37.24
CA PRO A 797 -36.69 24.91 -37.09
C PRO A 797 -37.06 23.65 -37.88
N ILE A 798 -36.45 23.42 -39.04
CA ILE A 798 -36.68 22.21 -39.83
C ILE A 798 -36.13 20.98 -39.09
N ALA A 799 -34.91 21.07 -38.56
CA ALA A 799 -34.27 19.99 -37.80
C ALA A 799 -35.02 19.68 -36.50
N LEU A 800 -35.61 20.70 -35.85
CA LEU A 800 -36.50 20.54 -34.71
C LEU A 800 -37.75 19.72 -35.06
N VAL A 801 -38.41 20.06 -36.18
CA VAL A 801 -39.58 19.32 -36.66
C VAL A 801 -39.21 17.90 -37.06
N VAL A 802 -38.09 17.70 -37.76
CA VAL A 802 -37.60 16.36 -38.14
C VAL A 802 -37.24 15.53 -36.91
N SER A 803 -36.60 16.13 -35.92
CA SER A 803 -36.28 15.47 -34.66
C SER A 803 -37.55 15.03 -33.93
N PHE A 804 -38.55 15.92 -33.81
CA PHE A 804 -39.85 15.59 -33.22
C PHE A 804 -40.59 14.51 -34.02
N TYR A 805 -40.53 14.56 -35.35
CA TYR A 805 -41.13 13.54 -36.22
C TYR A 805 -40.49 12.16 -36.01
N LEU A 806 -39.16 12.08 -35.98
CA LEU A 806 -38.43 10.85 -35.71
C LEU A 806 -38.69 10.31 -34.30
N PHE A 807 -38.89 11.20 -33.33
CA PHE A 807 -39.28 10.85 -31.98
C PHE A 807 -40.68 10.21 -31.95
N MET A 808 -41.69 10.90 -32.49
CA MET A 808 -43.08 10.47 -32.45
C MET A 808 -43.34 9.17 -33.20
N ARG A 809 -42.63 8.91 -34.30
CA ARG A 809 -42.84 7.70 -35.12
C ARG A 809 -42.04 6.48 -34.64
N GLY A 810 -41.11 6.65 -33.70
CA GLY A 810 -40.08 5.65 -33.36
C GLY A 810 -40.60 4.29 -32.92
N HIS A 811 -41.80 4.26 -32.33
CA HIS A 811 -42.44 3.02 -31.88
C HIS A 811 -42.89 2.12 -33.04
N ASN A 812 -43.19 2.69 -34.21
CA ASN A 812 -43.78 1.97 -35.34
C ASN A 812 -42.91 1.99 -36.60
N GLN A 813 -42.03 2.99 -36.73
CA GLN A 813 -41.14 3.18 -37.87
C GLN A 813 -39.73 3.54 -37.40
N PRO A 814 -38.72 3.46 -38.29
CA PRO A 814 -37.35 3.79 -37.91
C PRO A 814 -37.24 5.21 -37.32
N GLY A 815 -36.62 5.35 -36.16
CA GLY A 815 -36.67 6.53 -35.30
C GLY A 815 -36.46 6.18 -33.82
N GLY A 816 -36.97 7.04 -32.92
CA GLY A 816 -36.90 6.85 -31.46
C GLY A 816 -36.15 7.96 -30.74
N GLY A 817 -36.11 7.86 -29.40
CA GLY A 817 -35.56 8.90 -28.52
C GLY A 817 -34.10 9.24 -28.82
N PHE A 818 -33.28 8.23 -29.10
CA PHE A 818 -31.84 8.41 -29.30
C PHE A 818 -31.50 9.15 -30.60
N VAL A 819 -32.00 8.67 -31.74
CA VAL A 819 -31.77 9.30 -33.07
C VAL A 819 -32.32 10.71 -33.09
N ALA A 820 -33.55 10.91 -32.62
CA ALA A 820 -34.17 12.23 -32.54
C ALA A 820 -33.31 13.20 -31.72
N GLY A 821 -32.80 12.74 -30.57
CA GLY A 821 -31.93 13.53 -29.71
C GLY A 821 -30.60 13.89 -30.38
N LEU A 822 -30.02 12.99 -31.16
CA LEU A 822 -28.80 13.27 -31.93
C LEU A 822 -29.05 14.27 -33.06
N VAL A 823 -30.15 14.16 -33.81
CA VAL A 823 -30.50 15.12 -34.87
C VAL A 823 -30.65 16.53 -34.28
N MET A 824 -31.34 16.64 -33.15
CA MET A 824 -31.44 17.88 -32.38
C MET A 824 -30.07 18.39 -31.92
N SER A 825 -29.22 17.50 -31.43
CA SER A 825 -27.84 17.83 -31.02
C SER A 825 -27.02 18.39 -32.19
N VAL A 826 -27.11 17.78 -33.37
CA VAL A 826 -26.42 18.27 -34.58
C VAL A 826 -26.89 19.67 -34.95
N ALA A 827 -28.20 19.94 -34.91
CA ALA A 827 -28.73 21.27 -35.20
C ALA A 827 -28.14 22.34 -34.26
N PHE A 828 -28.07 22.06 -32.97
CA PHE A 828 -27.40 22.96 -32.03
C PHE A 828 -25.89 23.05 -32.26
N ILE A 829 -25.21 21.93 -32.51
CA ILE A 829 -23.76 21.92 -32.77
C ILE A 829 -23.44 22.85 -33.96
N LEU A 830 -24.20 22.74 -35.06
CA LEU A 830 -24.06 23.62 -36.22
C LEU A 830 -24.29 25.09 -35.84
N GLN A 831 -25.31 25.38 -35.01
CA GLN A 831 -25.56 26.73 -34.53
C GLN A 831 -24.38 27.28 -33.71
N TYR A 832 -23.81 26.48 -32.79
CA TYR A 832 -22.62 26.84 -32.01
C TYR A 832 -21.37 27.04 -32.88
N MET A 833 -21.21 26.25 -33.95
CA MET A 833 -20.09 26.40 -34.88
C MET A 833 -20.15 27.70 -35.68
N VAL A 834 -21.36 28.13 -36.05
CA VAL A 834 -21.54 29.24 -36.99
C VAL A 834 -21.80 30.57 -36.28
N ALA A 835 -22.65 30.59 -35.26
CA ALA A 835 -23.00 31.81 -34.52
C ALA A 835 -22.06 32.10 -33.33
N GLY A 836 -21.15 31.18 -33.00
CA GLY A 836 -20.21 31.35 -31.90
C GLY A 836 -20.82 31.01 -30.52
N THR A 837 -19.95 30.72 -29.55
CA THR A 837 -20.39 30.25 -28.23
C THR A 837 -21.07 31.33 -27.41
N GLN A 838 -20.62 32.59 -27.51
CA GLN A 838 -21.16 33.67 -26.69
C GLN A 838 -22.57 34.05 -27.14
N TRP A 839 -22.80 34.15 -28.45
CA TRP A 839 -24.10 34.44 -29.02
C TRP A 839 -25.10 33.33 -28.71
N VAL A 840 -24.74 32.06 -28.90
CA VAL A 840 -25.70 30.97 -28.63
C VAL A 840 -26.09 30.93 -27.15
N GLU A 841 -25.16 31.15 -26.21
CA GLU A 841 -25.47 31.15 -24.78
C GLU A 841 -26.25 32.38 -24.31
N ALA A 842 -26.07 33.54 -24.97
CA ALA A 842 -26.80 34.76 -24.64
C ALA A 842 -28.24 34.74 -25.22
N GLN A 843 -28.44 34.12 -26.38
CA GLN A 843 -29.74 34.06 -27.05
C GLN A 843 -30.53 32.78 -26.71
N MET A 844 -29.84 31.68 -26.37
CA MET A 844 -30.45 30.39 -26.05
C MET A 844 -30.03 29.95 -24.65
N SER A 845 -30.99 29.86 -23.73
CA SER A 845 -30.74 29.40 -22.35
C SER A 845 -30.66 27.87 -22.25
N LEU A 846 -29.72 27.28 -22.99
CA LEU A 846 -29.45 25.85 -22.95
C LEU A 846 -28.82 25.53 -21.59
N ARG A 847 -29.48 24.70 -20.78
CA ARG A 847 -29.01 24.26 -19.45
C ARG A 847 -28.69 22.76 -19.51
N PRO A 848 -27.58 22.32 -20.14
CA PRO A 848 -27.38 20.91 -20.51
C PRO A 848 -27.43 19.95 -19.32
N MET A 849 -26.92 20.36 -18.16
CA MET A 849 -27.00 19.56 -16.92
C MET A 849 -28.45 19.29 -16.47
N ARG A 850 -29.38 20.22 -16.71
CA ARG A 850 -30.80 20.02 -16.37
C ARG A 850 -31.49 19.08 -17.35
N TRP A 851 -31.12 19.14 -18.63
CA TRP A 851 -31.59 18.19 -19.64
C TRP A 851 -31.14 16.77 -19.29
N MET A 852 -29.88 16.60 -18.90
CA MET A 852 -29.38 15.31 -18.41
C MET A 852 -30.10 14.86 -17.13
N GLY A 853 -30.21 15.74 -16.13
CA GLY A 853 -30.90 15.42 -14.88
C GLY A 853 -32.35 15.00 -15.10
N PHE A 854 -33.07 15.75 -15.94
CA PHE A 854 -34.45 15.43 -16.34
C PHE A 854 -34.52 14.13 -17.12
N GLY A 855 -33.61 13.90 -18.07
CA GLY A 855 -33.63 12.73 -18.92
C GLY A 855 -33.43 11.43 -18.12
N LEU A 856 -32.41 11.40 -17.26
CA LEU A 856 -32.16 10.25 -16.41
C LEU A 856 -33.29 10.06 -15.39
N LEU A 857 -33.78 11.14 -14.78
CA LEU A 857 -34.90 11.08 -13.84
C LEU A 857 -36.17 10.53 -14.52
N SER A 858 -36.51 11.01 -15.72
CA SER A 858 -37.66 10.55 -16.50
C SER A 858 -37.57 9.06 -16.84
N ALA A 859 -36.42 8.60 -17.33
CA ALA A 859 -36.19 7.19 -17.64
C ALA A 859 -36.31 6.30 -16.39
N THR A 860 -35.71 6.73 -15.27
CA THR A 860 -35.75 5.98 -14.00
C THR A 860 -37.15 5.99 -13.38
N LEU A 861 -37.84 7.13 -13.40
CA LEU A 861 -39.21 7.25 -12.89
C LEU A 861 -40.20 6.42 -13.71
N THR A 862 -40.00 6.31 -15.02
CA THR A 862 -40.83 5.44 -15.88
C THR A 862 -40.72 3.99 -15.42
N GLY A 863 -39.50 3.50 -15.16
CA GLY A 863 -39.29 2.15 -14.62
C GLY A 863 -39.80 1.96 -13.19
N LEU A 864 -39.62 2.97 -12.32
CA LEU A 864 -40.16 2.95 -10.95
C LEU A 864 -41.69 3.00 -10.93
N GLY A 865 -42.31 3.64 -11.92
CA GLY A 865 -43.76 3.68 -12.09
C GLY A 865 -44.35 2.29 -12.34
N ALA A 866 -43.66 1.45 -13.12
CA ALA A 866 -44.04 0.05 -13.30
C ALA A 866 -43.98 -0.74 -11.99
N LEU A 867 -42.90 -0.57 -11.20
CA LEU A 867 -42.79 -1.17 -9.86
C LEU A 867 -43.89 -0.72 -8.91
N PHE A 868 -44.24 0.57 -8.92
CA PHE A 868 -45.33 1.10 -8.11
C PHE A 868 -46.69 0.49 -8.48
N ALA A 869 -46.90 0.20 -9.77
CA ALA A 869 -48.09 -0.49 -10.26
C ALA A 869 -48.07 -2.02 -10.05
N GLY A 870 -47.05 -2.57 -9.37
CA GLY A 870 -46.94 -4.00 -9.06
C GLY A 870 -46.29 -4.85 -10.17
N TYR A 871 -45.76 -4.23 -11.22
CA TYR A 871 -45.05 -4.90 -12.32
C TYR A 871 -43.54 -4.89 -12.11
N PRO A 872 -42.77 -5.77 -12.78
CA PRO A 872 -41.32 -5.67 -12.81
C PRO A 872 -40.82 -4.30 -13.32
N PHE A 873 -39.59 -3.94 -12.95
CA PHE A 873 -38.98 -2.68 -13.36
C PHE A 873 -38.89 -2.59 -14.89
N LEU A 874 -39.29 -1.43 -15.45
CA LEU A 874 -39.33 -1.13 -16.90
C LEU A 874 -40.30 -1.98 -17.74
N THR A 875 -41.32 -2.60 -17.13
CA THR A 875 -42.41 -3.19 -17.93
C THR A 875 -43.24 -2.11 -18.62
N THR A 876 -43.38 -2.19 -19.94
CA THR A 876 -44.22 -1.24 -20.71
C THR A 876 -45.70 -1.53 -20.54
N HIS A 877 -46.50 -0.47 -20.46
CA HIS A 877 -47.95 -0.54 -20.49
C HIS A 877 -48.48 0.37 -21.59
N THR A 878 -49.49 -0.07 -22.31
CA THR A 878 -50.11 0.68 -23.40
C THR A 878 -51.50 1.17 -23.02
N TRP A 879 -51.86 2.37 -23.47
CA TRP A 879 -53.18 2.96 -23.32
C TRP A 879 -53.75 3.35 -24.67
N HIS A 880 -55.03 3.10 -24.86
CA HIS A 880 -55.78 3.47 -26.06
C HIS A 880 -56.82 4.52 -25.70
N PHE A 881 -56.77 5.69 -26.33
CA PHE A 881 -57.74 6.77 -26.17
C PHE A 881 -58.29 7.18 -27.52
N SER A 882 -59.61 7.36 -27.64
CA SER A 882 -60.22 7.96 -28.83
C SER A 882 -60.47 9.44 -28.58
N LEU A 883 -59.80 10.32 -29.34
CA LEU A 883 -60.01 11.77 -29.27
C LEU A 883 -60.92 12.23 -30.43
N PRO A 884 -61.92 13.10 -30.18
CA PRO A 884 -62.93 13.47 -31.18
C PRO A 884 -62.39 14.07 -32.49
N LEU A 885 -61.22 14.72 -32.46
CA LEU A 885 -60.57 15.33 -33.63
C LEU A 885 -59.37 14.54 -34.18
N LEU A 886 -58.77 13.67 -33.38
CA LEU A 886 -57.46 13.04 -33.67
C LEU A 886 -57.58 11.52 -33.89
N GLY A 887 -58.75 10.92 -33.67
CA GLY A 887 -58.98 9.49 -33.81
C GLY A 887 -58.41 8.68 -32.63
N ASP A 888 -58.15 7.40 -32.87
CA ASP A 888 -57.58 6.47 -31.89
C ASP A 888 -56.07 6.73 -31.70
N ILE A 889 -55.68 7.06 -30.48
CA ILE A 889 -54.30 7.32 -30.08
C ILE A 889 -53.81 6.18 -29.19
N HIS A 890 -52.68 5.59 -29.59
CA HIS A 890 -51.95 4.60 -28.81
C HIS A 890 -50.79 5.26 -28.08
N ILE A 891 -50.79 5.22 -26.74
CA ILE A 891 -49.72 5.79 -25.90
C ILE A 891 -49.12 4.67 -25.07
N ALA A 892 -47.86 4.34 -25.34
CA ALA A 892 -47.07 3.43 -24.52
C ALA A 892 -46.31 4.19 -23.43
N SER A 893 -46.19 3.61 -22.22
CA SER A 893 -45.34 4.16 -21.16
C SER A 893 -43.87 4.26 -21.60
N ALA A 894 -43.45 3.43 -22.55
CA ALA A 894 -42.16 3.50 -23.25
C ALA A 894 -41.86 4.88 -23.87
N LEU A 895 -42.89 5.66 -24.24
CA LEU A 895 -42.71 7.02 -24.74
C LEU A 895 -42.03 7.93 -23.71
N PHE A 896 -42.40 7.81 -22.42
CA PHE A 896 -41.79 8.60 -21.33
C PHE A 896 -40.34 8.20 -21.05
N PHE A 897 -40.03 6.92 -21.27
CA PHE A 897 -38.65 6.42 -21.25
C PHE A 897 -37.85 7.03 -22.40
N ASP A 898 -38.41 7.04 -23.62
CA ASP A 898 -37.80 7.66 -24.80
C ASP A 898 -37.62 9.18 -24.67
N VAL A 899 -38.54 9.91 -24.01
CA VAL A 899 -38.33 11.33 -23.63
C VAL A 899 -37.08 11.46 -22.75
N GLY A 900 -36.88 10.52 -21.84
CA GLY A 900 -35.71 10.45 -20.97
C GLY A 900 -34.41 10.28 -21.77
N VAL A 901 -34.40 9.31 -22.70
CA VAL A 901 -33.29 9.04 -23.62
C VAL A 901 -32.98 10.27 -24.48
N TYR A 902 -34.00 10.86 -25.10
CA TYR A 902 -33.89 12.06 -25.92
C TYR A 902 -33.21 13.21 -25.16
N ALA A 903 -33.69 13.51 -23.95
CA ALA A 903 -33.15 14.59 -23.13
C ALA A 903 -31.71 14.31 -22.66
N MET A 904 -31.37 13.04 -22.36
CA MET A 904 -30.01 12.62 -22.02
C MET A 904 -29.03 12.82 -23.18
N VAL A 905 -29.42 12.42 -24.38
CA VAL A 905 -28.59 12.56 -25.58
C VAL A 905 -28.35 14.03 -25.89
N VAL A 906 -29.40 14.86 -25.94
CA VAL A 906 -29.25 16.31 -26.17
C VAL A 906 -28.42 16.98 -25.08
N GLY A 907 -28.70 16.68 -23.81
CA GLY A 907 -27.98 17.30 -22.70
C GLY A 907 -26.49 16.93 -22.66
N SER A 908 -26.16 15.66 -22.91
CA SER A 908 -24.78 15.15 -22.87
C SER A 908 -23.92 15.71 -24.01
N THR A 909 -24.43 15.71 -25.24
CA THR A 909 -23.73 16.26 -26.42
C THR A 909 -23.48 17.76 -26.28
N LEU A 910 -24.49 18.52 -25.85
CA LEU A 910 -24.37 19.96 -25.61
C LEU A 910 -23.39 20.28 -24.48
N LEU A 911 -23.34 19.48 -23.42
CA LEU A 911 -22.38 19.67 -22.34
C LEU A 911 -20.94 19.47 -22.83
N MET A 912 -20.69 18.43 -23.63
CA MET A 912 -19.38 18.17 -24.24
C MET A 912 -18.96 19.31 -25.18
N LEU A 913 -19.90 19.76 -26.02
CA LEU A 913 -19.69 20.89 -26.93
C LEU A 913 -19.36 22.19 -26.18
N THR A 914 -20.15 22.52 -25.15
CA THR A 914 -19.93 23.71 -24.32
C THR A 914 -18.57 23.67 -23.63
N ALA A 915 -18.18 22.49 -23.12
CA ALA A 915 -16.88 22.29 -22.50
C ALA A 915 -15.72 22.58 -23.47
N LEU A 916 -15.82 22.11 -24.72
CA LEU A 916 -14.84 22.37 -25.78
C LEU A 916 -14.86 23.83 -26.24
N GLY A 917 -16.04 24.40 -26.44
CA GLY A 917 -16.25 25.79 -26.85
C GLY A 917 -15.70 26.80 -25.84
N HIS A 918 -15.90 26.59 -24.54
CA HIS A 918 -15.34 27.50 -23.51
C HIS A 918 -13.80 27.50 -23.48
N GLN A 919 -13.14 26.43 -23.93
CA GLN A 919 -11.68 26.43 -24.02
C GLN A 919 -11.17 27.37 -25.11
N SER A 920 -11.86 27.46 -26.25
CA SER A 920 -11.44 28.32 -27.36
C SER A 920 -11.44 29.78 -26.96
N VAL A 921 -12.46 30.21 -26.22
CA VAL A 921 -12.61 31.57 -25.70
C VAL A 921 -11.63 31.87 -24.56
N ARG A 922 -11.40 30.92 -23.64
CA ARG A 922 -10.50 31.15 -22.47
C ARG A 922 -9.03 31.25 -22.84
N ALA A 923 -8.57 30.49 -23.82
CA ALA A 923 -7.15 30.47 -24.22
C ALA A 923 -6.68 31.81 -24.83
N HIS A 924 -7.59 32.63 -25.36
CA HIS A 924 -7.29 33.90 -26.01
C HIS A 924 -7.47 35.12 -25.09
N LYS A 925 -7.72 34.92 -23.79
CA LYS A 925 -7.61 36.03 -22.83
C LYS A 925 -6.13 36.42 -22.75
N PRO A 926 -5.73 37.64 -23.18
CA PRO A 926 -4.34 38.05 -23.10
C PRO A 926 -3.92 38.07 -21.63
N SER A 927 -3.11 37.10 -21.22
CA SER A 927 -2.30 37.24 -20.01
C SER A 927 -1.34 38.38 -20.28
N ASN A 928 -1.51 39.52 -19.58
CA ASN A 928 -0.61 40.68 -19.54
C ASN A 928 0.51 40.61 -20.59
N GLN A 929 0.26 41.17 -21.78
CA GLN A 929 1.36 41.59 -22.62
C GLN A 929 2.31 42.41 -21.74
N PRO A 930 3.63 42.15 -21.72
CA PRO A 930 4.55 43.03 -21.03
C PRO A 930 4.31 44.44 -21.58
N LYS A 931 4.07 45.41 -20.70
CA LYS A 931 3.94 46.82 -21.08
C LYS A 931 5.07 47.12 -22.04
N VAL A 932 4.73 47.56 -23.25
CA VAL A 932 5.70 48.19 -24.14
C VAL A 932 6.33 49.31 -23.32
N VAL A 933 7.61 49.16 -22.99
CA VAL A 933 8.37 50.24 -22.37
C VAL A 933 8.44 51.31 -23.44
N ALA A 934 7.73 52.42 -23.22
CA ALA A 934 7.85 53.60 -24.05
C ALA A 934 9.34 53.97 -24.08
N ALA A 935 9.94 53.94 -25.25
CA ALA A 935 11.26 54.52 -25.46
C ALA A 935 11.13 56.00 -25.09
N THR A 936 11.83 56.41 -24.04
CA THR A 936 12.12 57.81 -23.78
C THR A 936 12.87 58.35 -24.98
N GLU A 937 12.19 59.17 -25.78
CA GLU A 937 12.83 60.11 -26.70
C GLU A 937 13.74 61.01 -25.87
N GLY A 938 15.04 60.78 -25.96
CA GLY A 938 16.05 61.69 -25.49
C GLY A 938 16.21 62.80 -26.52
N ALA A 939 16.00 64.04 -26.08
CA ALA A 939 16.37 65.22 -26.82
C ALA A 939 17.88 65.25 -27.08
N ALA A 940 18.25 65.34 -28.36
CA ALA A 940 19.40 66.06 -28.89
C ALA A 940 19.13 66.33 -30.38
#